data_AF-A0A651HCQ4-F1
#
_entry.id   AF-A0A651HCQ4-F1
#
_cell.length_a   1.000
_cell.length_b   1.000
_cell.length_c   1.000
_cell.angle_alpha   90.00
_cell.angle_beta   90.00
_cell.angle_gamma   90.00
#
_symmetry.space_group_name_H-M   'P 1'
#
loop_
_entity.id
_entity.type
_entity.pdbx_description
1 polymer ?
#
loop_
_entity_poly.entity_id
_entity_poly.type
_entity_poly.pdbx_seq_one_letter_code
_entity_poly.pdbx_strand_id
1 'polypeptide(L)'
;MRPGLGKSGRAGAGLPAGGIEKSPRGGRPALHPPLRCGGMKPLATEFRAPLLWLVLPLAAGLAAGRLGLGDPPWLWVAAGTGLAALSWICAARGRERWWAGLLVGGVGLAGAGWFEHQRAAEPRWLELPPREAVMEVRVDRLFANPFGGDRISGLGRVIGVDEPMGELRSKRIAFSARVEPEVGEIRRGAVLQMAGVLDHLPNLEPVDGFLGYLLGREIHFRLRAGVVSAEVRPPGWWKRMVHGAGQRIETALRAGTEDHERVGGIFVAMMLGRQAELAPDLRDRFRLTGTLHLFAVSGLHIGVIAACLHGLLRLLRVPRLLTVVVGSLLLLVFVDVIGGTPSAVRAWTMVTLFWFSLVARRPGNPVAALAASALAVLVVDPLQLFTASFQLSYAVVSTLLLLGIPLGRRWDERWRRVHPLLEGGSRLRRRWVRAGSWFWLGLGVSLAATLASTPLSIAFFRVFAPGAALANLALMPTAALVIAAGFLSMVCGLLGLTAACVLFNHAALVILYGMAAGLETVRSVPGLFWEADYRWSWWVYPSTVAVLAGVVFGAARSWRRVPLGSALPFAILAAMMLFGVALHRQPRDSAAMKSAYELAMERLQASDPDAAAPLTDAQREELAEIERRFRAKLAERELFLNQKLNEARASGSHDDAEQIARQLASEKERIHEEQEAAKEAVRRRKA
;
A
#
# COMPACT_ATOMS: atom_id res chain seq x y z
N MET A 1 -19.07 -74.68 40.46
CA MET A 1 -17.64 -74.36 40.64
C MET A 1 -17.51 -72.88 41.02
N ARG A 2 -17.04 -72.62 42.24
CA ARG A 2 -16.73 -71.30 42.85
C ARG A 2 -15.28 -70.88 42.47
N PRO A 3 -14.80 -69.64 42.73
CA PRO A 3 -15.37 -68.32 42.39
C PRO A 3 -14.27 -67.28 42.00
N GLY A 4 -14.66 -66.03 41.69
CA GLY A 4 -13.76 -64.89 41.48
C GLY A 4 -14.41 -63.53 41.77
N LEU A 5 -14.44 -63.19 43.06
CA LEU A 5 -14.76 -61.97 43.83
C LEU A 5 -14.85 -60.55 43.19
N GLY A 6 -15.88 -59.79 43.63
CA GLY A 6 -15.76 -58.50 44.37
C GLY A 6 -16.10 -57.19 43.63
N LYS A 7 -17.34 -56.64 43.73
CA LYS A 7 -17.84 -55.56 44.64
C LYS A 7 -17.30 -54.13 44.33
N SER A 8 -18.04 -53.01 44.36
CA SER A 8 -19.45 -52.65 44.67
C SER A 8 -19.65 -51.14 44.42
N GLY A 9 -20.89 -50.67 44.19
CA GLY A 9 -21.30 -49.32 44.63
C GLY A 9 -22.20 -48.53 43.67
N ARG A 10 -23.52 -48.70 43.78
CA ARG A 10 -24.55 -47.79 43.25
C ARG A 10 -25.64 -47.67 44.31
N ALA A 11 -26.06 -46.45 44.63
CA ALA A 11 -27.23 -46.21 45.47
C ALA A 11 -27.97 -44.94 45.03
N GLY A 12 -29.27 -45.11 44.77
CA GLY A 12 -30.31 -44.33 45.43
C GLY A 12 -30.84 -43.07 44.73
N ALA A 13 -32.00 -43.21 44.10
CA ALA A 13 -32.92 -42.12 43.77
C ALA A 13 -34.08 -42.10 44.79
N GLY A 14 -34.63 -40.91 45.07
CA GLY A 14 -35.85 -40.70 45.87
C GLY A 14 -36.39 -39.26 45.70
N LEU A 15 -37.65 -39.16 45.24
CA LEU A 15 -38.55 -37.98 45.12
C LEU A 15 -39.00 -37.46 46.52
N PRO A 16 -39.90 -36.45 46.73
CA PRO A 16 -40.80 -35.68 45.84
C PRO A 16 -40.94 -34.15 46.16
N ALA A 17 -42.01 -33.52 45.64
CA ALA A 17 -42.36 -32.10 45.52
C ALA A 17 -43.08 -31.40 46.72
N GLY A 18 -43.22 -30.06 46.62
CA GLY A 18 -44.17 -29.17 47.36
C GLY A 18 -43.44 -28.06 48.16
N GLY A 19 -43.78 -26.77 48.19
CA GLY A 19 -44.85 -25.95 47.63
C GLY A 19 -44.61 -24.46 48.00
N ILE A 20 -45.12 -23.55 47.15
CA ILE A 20 -45.66 -22.19 47.38
C ILE A 20 -45.02 -21.27 48.45
N GLU A 21 -44.46 -20.11 48.06
CA GLU A 21 -44.88 -18.80 48.60
C GLU A 21 -44.43 -17.56 47.79
N LYS A 22 -45.16 -16.47 48.00
CA LYS A 22 -45.36 -15.28 47.17
C LYS A 22 -44.20 -14.27 47.20
N SER A 23 -44.10 -13.50 46.12
CA SER A 23 -43.28 -12.28 45.96
C SER A 23 -43.61 -11.21 47.02
N PRO A 24 -42.62 -10.36 47.35
CA PRO A 24 -42.83 -8.92 47.26
C PRO A 24 -41.86 -8.26 46.26
N ARG A 25 -42.40 -7.25 45.59
CA ARG A 25 -41.73 -6.37 44.63
C ARG A 25 -40.63 -5.54 45.30
N GLY A 26 -39.52 -5.32 44.60
CA GLY A 26 -38.58 -4.23 44.88
C GLY A 26 -37.12 -4.60 44.63
N GLY A 27 -36.60 -4.37 43.43
CA GLY A 27 -35.17 -4.54 43.16
C GLY A 27 -34.82 -4.31 41.69
N ARG A 28 -33.96 -3.32 41.45
CA ARG A 28 -33.38 -2.95 40.13
C ARG A 28 -32.81 -4.18 39.40
N PRO A 29 -32.84 -4.25 38.05
CA PRO A 29 -32.22 -5.36 37.33
C PRO A 29 -30.71 -5.35 37.59
N ALA A 30 -30.21 -6.47 38.09
CA ALA A 30 -28.80 -6.71 38.38
C ALA A 30 -27.96 -6.50 37.11
N LEU A 31 -26.98 -5.60 37.23
CA LEU A 31 -25.88 -5.47 36.29
C LEU A 31 -25.12 -6.80 36.18
N HIS A 32 -24.68 -7.09 34.95
CA HIS A 32 -23.81 -8.20 34.56
C HIS A 32 -22.80 -8.63 35.64
N PRO A 33 -22.58 -9.94 35.85
CA PRO A 33 -21.53 -10.38 36.76
C PRO A 33 -20.15 -9.95 36.24
N PRO A 34 -19.23 -9.55 37.13
CA PRO A 34 -17.90 -9.12 36.74
C PRO A 34 -17.13 -10.28 36.11
N LEU A 35 -16.45 -9.98 35.01
CA LEU A 35 -15.52 -10.87 34.32
C LEU A 35 -14.53 -11.45 35.33
N ARG A 36 -14.73 -12.72 35.71
CA ARG A 36 -13.71 -13.49 36.43
C ARG A 36 -12.46 -13.51 35.55
N CYS A 37 -11.37 -12.93 36.07
CA CYS A 37 -10.02 -13.06 35.55
C CYS A 37 -9.65 -14.55 35.48
N GLY A 38 -9.92 -15.17 34.32
CA GLY A 38 -9.37 -16.48 33.99
C GLY A 38 -7.85 -16.36 33.88
N GLY A 39 -7.13 -17.27 34.56
CA GLY A 39 -5.68 -17.32 34.53
C GLY A 39 -5.13 -17.24 33.11
N MET A 40 -4.11 -16.39 32.92
CA MET A 40 -3.41 -16.23 31.66
C MET A 40 -2.91 -17.59 31.16
N LYS A 41 -3.54 -18.12 30.11
CA LYS A 41 -2.97 -19.21 29.32
C LYS A 41 -1.61 -18.75 28.76
N PRO A 42 -0.62 -19.63 28.61
CA PRO A 42 0.66 -19.26 28.02
C PRO A 42 0.45 -18.71 26.60
N LEU A 43 1.05 -17.54 26.32
CA LEU A 43 1.03 -16.81 25.04
C LEU A 43 1.32 -17.69 23.80
N ALA A 44 2.03 -18.81 23.98
CA ALA A 44 2.28 -19.80 22.93
C ALA A 44 1.00 -20.42 22.32
N THR A 45 -0.13 -20.37 23.03
CA THR A 45 -1.42 -20.91 22.54
C THR A 45 -2.22 -19.93 21.67
N GLU A 46 -1.83 -18.65 21.59
CA GLU A 46 -2.58 -17.60 20.87
C GLU A 46 -2.25 -17.53 19.36
N PHE A 47 -1.10 -18.03 18.92
CA PHE A 47 -0.63 -17.90 17.53
C PHE A 47 -0.78 -19.17 16.69
N ARG A 48 -1.99 -19.76 16.63
CA ARG A 48 -2.24 -20.91 15.74
C ARG A 48 -2.33 -20.47 14.28
N ALA A 49 -1.22 -20.56 13.54
CA ALA A 49 -1.14 -20.26 12.11
C ALA A 49 -0.55 -21.46 11.33
N PRO A 50 -1.34 -22.51 11.07
CA PRO A 50 -0.85 -23.74 10.43
C PRO A 50 -0.30 -23.51 9.02
N LEU A 51 -0.78 -22.47 8.32
CA LEU A 51 -0.30 -22.13 6.98
C LEU A 51 1.16 -21.62 6.96
N LEU A 52 1.75 -21.26 8.11
CA LEU A 52 3.18 -20.94 8.16
C LEU A 52 4.06 -22.12 7.75
N TRP A 53 3.60 -23.35 7.97
CA TRP A 53 4.26 -24.59 7.52
C TRP A 53 4.28 -24.74 5.99
N LEU A 54 3.50 -23.94 5.27
CA LEU A 54 3.51 -23.89 3.81
C LEU A 54 4.22 -22.63 3.30
N VAL A 55 3.96 -21.47 3.93
CA VAL A 55 4.50 -20.18 3.47
C VAL A 55 6.00 -20.08 3.62
N LEU A 56 6.57 -20.47 4.77
CA LEU A 56 8.01 -20.32 5.01
C LEU A 56 8.83 -21.24 4.10
N PRO A 57 8.48 -22.52 3.92
CA PRO A 57 9.19 -23.37 2.97
C PRO A 57 8.99 -22.92 1.52
N LEU A 58 7.79 -22.47 1.14
CA LEU A 58 7.55 -21.92 -0.20
C LEU A 58 8.47 -20.72 -0.46
N ALA A 59 8.54 -19.78 0.48
CA ALA A 59 9.41 -18.61 0.36
C ALA A 59 10.90 -18.98 0.30
N ALA A 60 11.33 -19.98 1.09
CA ALA A 60 12.69 -20.51 1.01
C ALA A 60 12.98 -21.17 -0.34
N GLY A 61 12.03 -21.94 -0.87
CA GLY A 61 12.09 -22.54 -2.21
C GLY A 61 12.20 -21.50 -3.32
N LEU A 62 11.37 -20.47 -3.28
CA LEU A 62 11.44 -19.34 -4.21
C LEU A 62 12.81 -18.64 -4.15
N ALA A 63 13.34 -18.40 -2.95
CA ALA A 63 14.66 -17.83 -2.76
C ALA A 63 15.78 -18.74 -3.31
N ALA A 64 15.66 -20.06 -3.14
CA ALA A 64 16.59 -21.03 -3.72
C ALA A 64 16.52 -21.04 -5.26
N GLY A 65 15.32 -20.97 -5.84
CA GLY A 65 15.13 -20.80 -7.28
C GLY A 65 15.82 -19.55 -7.82
N ARG A 66 15.73 -18.42 -7.10
CA ARG A 66 16.47 -17.19 -7.47
C ARG A 66 17.99 -17.36 -7.51
N LEU A 67 18.54 -18.29 -6.73
CA LEU A 67 19.97 -18.62 -6.74
C LEU A 67 20.34 -19.64 -7.84
N GLY A 68 19.38 -20.04 -8.69
CA GLY A 68 19.57 -21.01 -9.77
C GLY A 68 19.38 -22.47 -9.37
N LEU A 69 18.87 -22.76 -8.16
CA LEU A 69 18.70 -24.13 -7.64
C LEU A 69 17.39 -24.81 -8.08
N GLY A 70 16.85 -24.47 -9.25
CA GLY A 70 15.52 -24.93 -9.72
C GLY A 70 15.45 -25.40 -11.17
N ASP A 71 16.57 -25.49 -11.88
CA ASP A 71 16.63 -25.91 -13.28
C ASP A 71 16.92 -27.43 -13.36
N PRO A 72 16.16 -28.24 -14.13
CA PRO A 72 14.93 -27.92 -14.86
C PRO A 72 13.66 -27.89 -13.99
N PRO A 73 12.72 -26.95 -14.23
CA PRO A 73 11.60 -26.66 -13.32
C PRO A 73 10.66 -27.84 -13.10
N TRP A 74 10.44 -28.66 -14.12
CA TRP A 74 9.55 -29.83 -14.06
C TRP A 74 10.05 -30.90 -13.07
N LEU A 75 11.37 -31.06 -12.93
CA LEU A 75 11.96 -32.04 -12.02
C LEU A 75 11.68 -31.67 -10.56
N TRP A 76 11.81 -30.39 -10.23
CA TRP A 76 11.58 -29.88 -8.87
C TRP A 76 10.09 -29.87 -8.48
N VAL A 77 9.20 -29.58 -9.44
CA VAL A 77 7.75 -29.69 -9.25
C VAL A 77 7.34 -31.16 -9.05
N ALA A 78 7.90 -32.09 -9.84
CA ALA A 78 7.67 -33.52 -9.69
C ALA A 78 8.19 -34.07 -8.34
N ALA A 79 9.41 -33.68 -7.95
CA ALA A 79 9.98 -34.04 -6.65
C ALA A 79 9.16 -33.45 -5.49
N GLY A 80 8.71 -32.20 -5.61
CA GLY A 80 7.88 -31.54 -4.61
C GLY A 80 6.52 -32.20 -4.43
N THR A 81 5.85 -32.56 -5.52
CA THR A 81 4.57 -33.29 -5.50
C THR A 81 4.72 -34.71 -4.95
N GLY A 82 5.80 -35.42 -5.29
CA GLY A 82 6.13 -36.72 -4.71
C GLY A 82 6.32 -36.67 -3.19
N LEU A 83 7.07 -35.68 -2.68
CA LEU A 83 7.24 -35.47 -1.24
C LEU A 83 5.94 -35.07 -0.53
N ALA A 84 5.09 -34.28 -1.17
CA ALA A 84 3.76 -33.95 -0.63
C ALA A 84 2.85 -35.19 -0.54
N ALA A 85 2.86 -36.06 -1.56
CA ALA A 85 2.14 -37.33 -1.52
C ALA A 85 2.67 -38.27 -0.43
N LEU A 86 3.99 -38.38 -0.28
CA LEU A 86 4.63 -39.14 0.80
C LEU A 86 4.28 -38.56 2.18
N SER A 87 4.24 -37.24 2.32
CA SER A 87 3.78 -36.57 3.53
C SER A 87 2.35 -36.96 3.89
N TRP A 88 1.43 -36.95 2.91
CA TRP A 88 0.04 -37.35 3.11
C TRP A 88 -0.07 -38.82 3.53
N ILE A 89 0.70 -39.72 2.90
CA ILE A 89 0.77 -41.14 3.28
C ILE A 89 1.29 -41.32 4.71
N CYS A 90 2.37 -40.60 5.09
CA CYS A 90 2.92 -40.64 6.44
C CYS A 90 1.92 -40.11 7.49
N ALA A 91 1.18 -39.04 7.16
CA ALA A 91 0.14 -38.50 8.02
C ALA A 91 -1.02 -39.50 8.19
N ALA A 92 -1.49 -40.11 7.10
CA ALA A 92 -2.55 -41.13 7.13
C ALA A 92 -2.15 -42.38 7.93
N ARG A 93 -0.86 -42.72 7.97
CA ARG A 93 -0.31 -43.85 8.75
C ARG A 93 0.12 -43.49 10.18
N GLY A 94 -0.21 -42.28 10.67
CA GLY A 94 0.12 -41.85 12.03
C GLY A 94 1.63 -41.65 12.29
N ARG A 95 2.46 -41.51 11.25
CA ARG A 95 3.91 -41.28 11.38
C ARG A 95 4.20 -39.79 11.57
N GLU A 96 3.86 -39.28 12.76
CA GLU A 96 3.91 -37.85 13.10
C GLU A 96 5.31 -37.21 12.92
N ARG A 97 6.39 -37.99 13.04
CA ARG A 97 7.77 -37.50 12.94
C ARG A 97 8.19 -37.11 11.51
N TRP A 98 7.59 -37.74 10.49
CA TRP A 98 8.08 -37.62 9.11
C TRP A 98 7.23 -36.73 8.21
N TRP A 99 5.91 -36.71 8.41
CA TRP A 99 5.01 -35.98 7.49
C TRP A 99 5.36 -34.49 7.43
N ALA A 100 5.69 -33.86 8.56
CA ALA A 100 5.97 -32.43 8.62
C ALA A 100 7.26 -32.07 7.86
N GLY A 101 8.33 -32.87 8.02
CA GLY A 101 9.58 -32.69 7.30
C GLY A 101 9.42 -32.89 5.79
N LEU A 102 8.67 -33.93 5.39
CA LEU A 102 8.36 -34.20 3.98
C LEU A 102 7.50 -33.11 3.36
N LEU A 103 6.54 -32.56 4.09
CA LEU A 103 5.72 -31.43 3.64
C LEU A 103 6.59 -30.19 3.42
N VAL A 104 7.42 -29.85 4.41
CA VAL A 104 8.34 -28.70 4.33
C VAL A 104 9.29 -28.84 3.14
N GLY A 105 9.92 -30.01 2.98
CA GLY A 105 10.80 -30.29 1.85
C GLY A 105 10.05 -30.20 0.52
N GLY A 106 8.90 -30.86 0.39
CA GLY A 106 8.11 -30.88 -0.83
C GLY A 106 7.63 -29.50 -1.27
N VAL A 107 7.14 -28.69 -0.33
CA VAL A 107 6.73 -27.31 -0.60
C VAL A 107 7.92 -26.43 -0.98
N GLY A 108 9.09 -26.62 -0.38
CA GLY A 108 10.31 -25.94 -0.76
C GLY A 108 10.75 -26.25 -2.19
N LEU A 109 10.77 -27.54 -2.57
CA LEU A 109 11.13 -27.94 -3.93
C LEU A 109 10.10 -27.44 -4.96
N ALA A 110 8.82 -27.55 -4.66
CA ALA A 110 7.75 -27.00 -5.50
C ALA A 110 7.90 -25.49 -5.66
N GLY A 111 8.31 -24.77 -4.61
CA GLY A 111 8.63 -23.35 -4.68
C GLY A 111 9.78 -23.04 -5.65
N ALA A 112 10.90 -23.76 -5.56
CA ALA A 112 12.04 -23.55 -6.47
C ALA A 112 11.64 -23.78 -7.94
N GLY A 113 10.93 -24.88 -8.23
CA GLY A 113 10.44 -25.15 -9.59
C GLY A 113 9.37 -24.15 -10.06
N TRP A 114 8.53 -23.64 -9.15
CA TRP A 114 7.54 -22.60 -9.47
C TRP A 114 8.20 -21.26 -9.81
N PHE A 115 9.30 -20.91 -9.15
CA PHE A 115 10.09 -19.73 -9.51
C PHE A 115 10.67 -19.86 -10.92
N GLU A 116 11.35 -20.98 -11.22
CA GLU A 116 11.96 -21.18 -12.53
C GLU A 116 10.93 -21.31 -13.66
N HIS A 117 9.74 -21.86 -13.38
CA HIS A 117 8.64 -21.86 -14.34
C HIS A 117 8.15 -20.44 -14.69
N GLN A 118 8.22 -19.51 -13.74
CA GLN A 118 7.77 -18.12 -13.90
C GLN A 118 8.87 -17.20 -14.41
N ARG A 119 10.14 -17.60 -14.26
CA ARG A 119 11.30 -16.89 -14.81
C ARG A 119 11.24 -16.95 -16.33
N ALA A 120 11.19 -15.78 -16.96
CA ALA A 120 11.10 -15.69 -18.41
C ALA A 120 12.51 -15.90 -19.00
N ALA A 121 12.91 -17.14 -19.23
CA ALA A 121 14.15 -17.44 -19.94
C ALA A 121 13.85 -17.76 -21.40
N GLU A 122 14.13 -16.82 -22.31
CA GLU A 122 14.39 -17.15 -23.72
C GLU A 122 15.66 -16.46 -24.21
N PRO A 123 16.79 -17.21 -24.30
CA PRO A 123 18.09 -16.69 -24.72
C PRO A 123 18.09 -15.99 -26.09
N ARG A 124 17.17 -16.36 -27.00
CA ARG A 124 17.16 -15.86 -28.37
C ARG A 124 16.92 -14.36 -28.47
N TRP A 125 16.00 -13.80 -27.67
CA TRP A 125 15.67 -12.36 -27.73
C TRP A 125 16.69 -11.48 -27.02
N LEU A 126 17.45 -12.03 -26.07
CA LEU A 126 18.54 -11.35 -25.37
C LEU A 126 19.67 -10.92 -26.31
N GLU A 127 19.83 -11.61 -27.44
CA GLU A 127 20.91 -11.39 -28.41
C GLU A 127 20.49 -10.56 -29.63
N LEU A 128 19.20 -10.25 -29.78
CA LEU A 128 18.70 -9.50 -30.93
C LEU A 128 18.86 -7.98 -30.72
N PRO A 129 19.28 -7.24 -31.76
CA PRO A 129 19.34 -5.78 -31.68
C PRO A 129 17.94 -5.17 -31.53
N PRO A 130 17.81 -3.93 -31.00
CA PRO A 130 16.54 -3.20 -30.93
C PRO A 130 15.86 -3.10 -32.29
N ARG A 131 14.52 -3.17 -32.32
CA ARG A 131 13.73 -3.28 -33.57
C ARG A 131 12.44 -2.51 -33.47
N GLU A 132 11.95 -2.01 -34.59
CA GLU A 132 10.58 -1.50 -34.67
C GLU A 132 9.58 -2.65 -34.53
N ALA A 133 8.55 -2.43 -33.72
CA ALA A 133 7.49 -3.37 -33.46
C ALA A 133 6.16 -2.64 -33.39
N VAL A 134 5.17 -3.19 -34.09
CA VAL A 134 3.77 -2.80 -33.98
C VAL A 134 3.06 -3.89 -33.18
N MET A 135 2.36 -3.49 -32.11
CA MET A 135 1.75 -4.43 -31.18
C MET A 135 0.47 -3.87 -30.55
N GLU A 136 -0.46 -4.77 -30.25
CA GLU A 136 -1.59 -4.51 -29.38
C GLU A 136 -1.20 -4.73 -27.92
N VAL A 137 -1.19 -3.67 -27.13
CA VAL A 137 -0.80 -3.70 -25.72
C VAL A 137 -2.00 -3.41 -24.83
N ARG A 138 -2.34 -4.36 -23.95
CA ARG A 138 -3.28 -4.10 -22.85
C ARG A 138 -2.60 -3.27 -21.79
N VAL A 139 -3.18 -2.14 -21.42
CA VAL A 139 -2.65 -1.29 -20.35
C VAL A 139 -2.95 -1.91 -18.98
N ASP A 140 -1.93 -2.41 -18.30
CA ASP A 140 -2.06 -2.96 -16.95
C ASP A 140 -1.93 -1.87 -15.87
N ARG A 141 -1.04 -0.90 -16.10
CA ARG A 141 -0.79 0.25 -15.22
C ARG A 141 -0.24 1.42 -16.01
N LEU A 142 -0.79 2.61 -15.79
CA LEU A 142 -0.19 3.87 -16.21
C LEU A 142 0.61 4.45 -15.05
N PHE A 143 1.77 5.04 -15.36
CA PHE A 143 2.53 5.81 -14.42
C PHE A 143 2.15 7.30 -14.54
N ALA A 144 2.25 8.05 -13.43
CA ALA A 144 1.99 9.48 -13.45
C ALA A 144 3.04 10.16 -14.33
N ASN A 145 2.64 10.99 -15.29
CA ASN A 145 3.58 11.76 -16.11
C ASN A 145 4.01 13.02 -15.33
N PRO A 146 5.23 13.10 -14.78
CA PRO A 146 5.65 14.24 -13.97
C PRO A 146 5.86 15.52 -14.79
N PHE A 147 5.92 15.45 -16.11
CA PHE A 147 6.21 16.59 -17.00
C PHE A 147 5.02 17.03 -17.85
N GLY A 148 3.86 16.37 -17.70
CA GLY A 148 2.68 16.63 -18.53
C GLY A 148 2.91 16.33 -20.02
N GLY A 149 1.91 16.61 -20.85
CA GLY A 149 1.96 16.41 -22.30
C GLY A 149 1.31 15.12 -22.80
N ASP A 150 1.46 14.89 -24.10
CA ASP A 150 0.89 13.78 -24.87
C ASP A 150 1.59 12.43 -24.63
N ARG A 151 2.68 12.39 -23.86
CA ARG A 151 3.38 11.14 -23.55
C ARG A 151 2.78 10.42 -22.36
N ILE A 152 2.58 9.13 -22.53
CA ILE A 152 2.24 8.19 -21.46
C ILE A 152 3.35 7.16 -21.28
N SER A 153 3.53 6.72 -20.05
CA SER A 153 4.41 5.60 -19.74
C SER A 153 3.70 4.65 -18.80
N GLY A 154 3.94 3.35 -18.95
CA GLY A 154 3.21 2.35 -18.22
C GLY A 154 3.79 0.94 -18.31
N LEU A 155 3.06 0.02 -17.71
CA LEU A 155 3.24 -1.42 -17.89
C LEU A 155 2.05 -1.94 -18.66
N GLY A 156 2.32 -2.83 -19.60
CA GLY A 156 1.28 -3.49 -20.38
C GLY A 156 1.60 -4.93 -20.67
N ARG A 157 0.60 -5.63 -21.20
CA ARG A 157 0.73 -7.00 -21.68
C ARG A 157 0.45 -7.03 -23.17
N VAL A 158 1.35 -7.63 -23.93
CA VAL A 158 1.17 -7.83 -25.36
C VAL A 158 0.03 -8.82 -25.59
N ILE A 159 -0.99 -8.43 -26.34
CA ILE A 159 -2.12 -9.30 -26.73
C ILE A 159 -1.95 -9.77 -28.17
N GLY A 160 -1.54 -8.87 -29.04
CA GLY A 160 -1.33 -9.08 -30.46
C GLY A 160 -0.01 -8.46 -30.88
N VAL A 161 0.68 -9.12 -31.78
CA VAL A 161 1.92 -8.66 -32.39
C VAL A 161 2.05 -9.38 -33.73
N ASP A 162 2.64 -8.69 -34.70
CA ASP A 162 2.89 -9.23 -36.03
C ASP A 162 4.00 -10.29 -36.00
N GLU A 163 3.93 -11.27 -36.89
CA GLU A 163 5.00 -12.26 -37.06
C GLU A 163 6.27 -11.57 -37.60
N PRO A 164 7.49 -11.95 -37.16
CA PRO A 164 7.86 -13.17 -36.42
C PRO A 164 7.86 -13.03 -34.88
N MET A 165 7.26 -11.97 -34.32
CA MET A 165 7.32 -11.67 -32.89
C MET A 165 6.25 -12.41 -32.06
N GLY A 166 5.62 -13.46 -32.60
CA GLY A 166 4.50 -14.18 -31.95
C GLY A 166 4.79 -14.66 -30.52
N GLU A 167 6.06 -14.93 -30.20
CA GLU A 167 6.53 -15.33 -28.86
C GLU A 167 6.36 -14.23 -27.79
N LEU A 168 6.25 -12.96 -28.18
CA LEU A 168 5.98 -11.85 -27.27
C LEU A 168 4.54 -11.83 -26.76
N ARG A 169 3.62 -12.62 -27.36
CA ARG A 169 2.23 -12.69 -26.90
C ARG A 169 2.17 -13.09 -25.43
N SER A 170 1.32 -12.40 -24.68
CA SER A 170 1.14 -12.54 -23.23
C SER A 170 2.32 -12.12 -22.36
N LYS A 171 3.45 -11.67 -22.93
CA LYS A 171 4.57 -11.14 -22.15
C LYS A 171 4.25 -9.74 -21.62
N ARG A 172 4.87 -9.41 -20.49
CA ARG A 172 4.78 -8.08 -19.88
C ARG A 172 5.88 -7.20 -20.45
N ILE A 173 5.51 -5.97 -20.79
CA ILE A 173 6.43 -4.96 -21.32
C ILE A 173 6.28 -3.66 -20.53
N ALA A 174 7.36 -2.91 -20.41
CA ALA A 174 7.29 -1.50 -20.09
C ALA A 174 7.14 -0.70 -21.40
N PHE A 175 6.37 0.38 -21.39
CA PHE A 175 6.23 1.23 -22.58
C PHE A 175 6.36 2.70 -22.21
N SER A 176 6.89 3.49 -23.14
CA SER A 176 6.77 4.94 -23.19
C SER A 176 6.34 5.33 -24.60
N ALA A 177 5.18 5.97 -24.72
CA ALA A 177 4.59 6.29 -26.00
C ALA A 177 3.94 7.68 -26.01
N ARG A 178 4.04 8.39 -27.13
CA ARG A 178 3.25 9.58 -27.45
C ARG A 178 1.84 9.14 -27.86
N VAL A 179 0.82 9.82 -27.38
CA VAL A 179 -0.58 9.56 -27.70
C VAL A 179 -1.01 10.51 -28.80
N GLU A 180 -1.52 9.98 -29.91
CA GLU A 180 -2.09 10.82 -30.95
C GLU A 180 -3.35 11.52 -30.45
N PRO A 181 -3.59 12.80 -30.81
CA PRO A 181 -4.71 13.59 -30.31
C PRO A 181 -6.09 12.93 -30.50
N GLU A 182 -6.22 12.13 -31.57
CA GLU A 182 -7.46 11.45 -31.95
C GLU A 182 -7.84 10.30 -30.99
N VAL A 183 -6.86 9.73 -30.28
CA VAL A 183 -7.08 8.59 -29.36
C VAL A 183 -7.73 9.05 -28.04
N GLY A 184 -7.52 10.31 -27.65
CA GLY A 184 -8.05 10.89 -26.41
C GLY A 184 -7.42 10.32 -25.14
N GLU A 185 -8.17 10.37 -24.02
CA GLU A 185 -7.66 9.97 -22.71
C GLU A 185 -7.57 8.43 -22.56
N ILE A 186 -6.34 7.93 -22.43
CA ILE A 186 -6.07 6.50 -22.29
C ILE A 186 -6.38 5.98 -20.90
N ARG A 187 -7.05 4.82 -20.85
CA ARG A 187 -7.53 4.21 -19.60
C ARG A 187 -6.92 2.84 -19.34
N ARG A 188 -6.80 2.50 -18.05
CA ARG A 188 -6.35 1.16 -17.62
C ARG A 188 -7.32 0.09 -18.12
N GLY A 189 -6.76 -0.96 -18.71
CA GLY A 189 -7.51 -2.07 -19.30
C GLY A 189 -7.91 -1.86 -20.77
N ALA A 190 -7.67 -0.67 -21.34
CA ALA A 190 -7.76 -0.47 -22.78
C ALA A 190 -6.70 -1.29 -23.51
N VAL A 191 -7.00 -1.68 -24.74
CA VAL A 191 -6.04 -2.29 -25.67
C VAL A 191 -5.67 -1.25 -26.70
N LEU A 192 -4.39 -0.91 -26.72
CA LEU A 192 -3.85 0.15 -27.56
C LEU A 192 -3.00 -0.46 -28.67
N GLN A 193 -3.13 0.08 -29.87
CA GLN A 193 -2.19 -0.17 -30.94
C GLN A 193 -0.99 0.75 -30.72
N MET A 194 0.18 0.16 -30.51
CA MET A 194 1.42 0.87 -30.29
C MET A 194 2.44 0.47 -31.35
N ALA A 195 3.06 1.45 -31.98
CA ALA A 195 4.25 1.28 -32.80
C ALA A 195 5.45 1.89 -32.08
N GLY A 196 6.62 1.26 -32.07
CA GLY A 196 7.82 1.84 -31.46
C GLY A 196 9.01 0.91 -31.51
N VAL A 197 10.13 1.33 -30.91
CA VAL A 197 11.35 0.53 -30.86
C VAL A 197 11.32 -0.37 -29.63
N LEU A 198 11.19 -1.67 -29.86
CA LEU A 198 11.31 -2.69 -28.84
C LEU A 198 12.79 -2.95 -28.54
N ASP A 199 13.12 -2.85 -27.26
CA ASP A 199 14.47 -3.02 -26.74
C ASP A 199 14.46 -3.97 -25.53
N HIS A 200 15.55 -4.70 -25.35
CA HIS A 200 15.75 -5.59 -24.22
C HIS A 200 16.45 -4.86 -23.08
N LEU A 201 15.99 -5.04 -21.84
CA LEU A 201 16.68 -4.47 -20.68
C LEU A 201 17.97 -5.24 -20.42
N PRO A 202 19.16 -4.62 -20.48
CA PRO A 202 20.41 -5.33 -20.26
C PRO A 202 20.40 -6.00 -18.90
N ASN A 203 20.76 -7.29 -18.87
CA ASN A 203 20.81 -8.12 -17.66
C ASN A 203 22.09 -7.80 -16.87
N LEU A 204 22.25 -6.53 -16.50
CA LEU A 204 23.39 -6.03 -15.74
C LEU A 204 23.08 -6.13 -14.23
N GLU A 205 24.14 -6.36 -13.45
CA GLU A 205 24.23 -6.32 -11.98
C GLU A 205 23.38 -5.23 -11.31
N PRO A 206 23.01 -5.37 -10.02
CA PRO A 206 21.77 -4.82 -9.46
C PRO A 206 21.65 -3.33 -9.73
N VAL A 207 20.89 -2.99 -10.77
CA VAL A 207 20.61 -1.60 -11.10
C VAL A 207 19.64 -1.09 -10.05
N ASP A 208 20.18 -0.41 -9.05
CA ASP A 208 19.39 0.44 -8.16
C ASP A 208 18.49 1.35 -9.01
N GLY A 209 17.19 1.32 -8.73
CA GLY A 209 16.19 2.11 -9.46
C GLY A 209 15.15 1.30 -10.21
N PHE A 210 14.48 1.93 -11.16
CA PHE A 210 13.33 1.33 -11.87
C PHE A 210 13.68 0.16 -12.79
N LEU A 211 14.89 0.11 -13.36
CA LEU A 211 15.32 -1.03 -14.18
C LEU A 211 15.37 -2.30 -13.32
N GLY A 212 15.92 -2.22 -12.10
CA GLY A 212 15.84 -3.30 -11.11
C GLY A 212 14.40 -3.63 -10.69
N TYR A 213 13.50 -2.65 -10.63
CA TYR A 213 12.06 -2.90 -10.42
C TYR A 213 11.40 -3.67 -11.56
N LEU A 214 11.75 -3.36 -12.83
CA LEU A 214 11.23 -4.06 -14.01
C LEU A 214 11.77 -5.50 -14.07
N LEU A 215 13.09 -5.66 -13.95
CA LEU A 215 13.75 -6.97 -13.95
C LEU A 215 13.28 -7.85 -12.78
N GLY A 216 13.10 -7.27 -11.59
CA GLY A 216 12.53 -7.98 -10.43
C GLY A 216 11.06 -8.40 -10.60
N ARG A 217 10.41 -7.95 -11.67
CA ARG A 217 9.06 -8.39 -12.10
C ARG A 217 9.10 -9.24 -13.37
N GLU A 218 10.28 -9.67 -13.79
CA GLU A 218 10.50 -10.41 -15.04
C GLU A 218 9.95 -9.63 -16.26
N ILE A 219 10.08 -8.30 -16.23
CA ILE A 219 9.79 -7.42 -17.36
C ILE A 219 11.12 -7.11 -18.04
N HIS A 220 11.40 -7.89 -19.08
CA HIS A 220 12.67 -7.85 -19.82
C HIS A 220 12.61 -6.99 -21.08
N PHE A 221 11.41 -6.61 -21.51
CA PHE A 221 11.18 -5.85 -22.73
C PHE A 221 10.66 -4.45 -22.43
N ARG A 222 11.15 -3.49 -23.20
CA ARG A 222 10.69 -2.10 -23.16
C ARG A 222 10.44 -1.59 -24.57
N LEU A 223 9.26 -0.99 -24.77
CA LEU A 223 8.94 -0.21 -25.96
C LEU A 223 9.33 1.26 -25.73
N ARG A 224 10.26 1.76 -26.53
CA ARG A 224 10.75 3.15 -26.57
C ARG A 224 10.22 3.85 -27.83
N ALA A 225 10.25 5.18 -27.82
CA ALA A 225 9.77 6.01 -28.92
C ALA A 225 8.39 5.56 -29.44
N GLY A 226 7.52 5.13 -28.52
CA GLY A 226 6.24 4.58 -28.88
C GLY A 226 5.31 5.66 -29.42
N VAL A 227 4.42 5.29 -30.32
CA VAL A 227 3.27 6.09 -30.75
C VAL A 227 2.03 5.23 -30.58
N VAL A 228 1.04 5.77 -29.87
CA VAL A 228 -0.29 5.17 -29.76
C VAL A 228 -1.13 5.72 -30.89
N SER A 229 -1.40 4.89 -31.89
CA SER A 229 -2.17 5.25 -33.08
C SER A 229 -3.67 5.01 -32.94
N ALA A 230 -4.08 4.04 -32.11
CA ALA A 230 -5.50 3.74 -31.91
C ALA A 230 -5.80 3.03 -30.59
N GLU A 231 -7.00 3.28 -30.04
CA GLU A 231 -7.63 2.39 -29.07
C GLU A 231 -8.37 1.26 -29.80
N VAL A 232 -7.73 0.10 -29.93
CA VAL A 232 -8.30 -1.08 -30.63
C VAL A 232 -9.50 -1.63 -29.90
N ARG A 233 -9.43 -1.69 -28.57
CA ARG A 233 -10.56 -2.14 -27.74
C ARG A 233 -10.69 -1.30 -26.49
N PRO A 234 -11.91 -0.83 -26.18
CA PRO A 234 -12.16 -0.08 -24.97
C PRO A 234 -12.01 -0.95 -23.72
N PRO A 235 -11.72 -0.32 -22.57
CA PRO A 235 -11.65 -1.03 -21.31
C PRO A 235 -12.99 -1.73 -21.04
N GLY A 236 -12.95 -2.96 -20.50
CA GLY A 236 -14.16 -3.73 -20.18
C GLY A 236 -15.12 -3.01 -19.22
N TRP A 237 -16.37 -3.47 -19.15
CA TRP A 237 -17.44 -2.81 -18.38
C TRP A 237 -17.05 -2.52 -16.92
N TRP A 238 -16.37 -3.48 -16.27
CA TRP A 238 -15.88 -3.34 -14.90
C TRP A 238 -14.91 -2.16 -14.76
N LYS A 239 -13.96 -2.02 -15.68
CA LYS A 239 -12.97 -0.94 -15.65
C LYS A 239 -13.60 0.42 -15.92
N ARG A 240 -14.60 0.49 -16.80
CA ARG A 240 -15.38 1.72 -17.01
C ARG A 240 -16.17 2.11 -15.76
N MET A 241 -16.84 1.15 -15.12
CA MET A 241 -17.57 1.38 -13.86
C MET A 241 -16.63 1.87 -12.75
N VAL A 242 -15.47 1.22 -12.58
CA VAL A 242 -14.44 1.62 -11.60
C VAL A 242 -13.91 3.03 -11.89
N HIS A 243 -13.65 3.36 -13.15
CA HIS A 243 -13.21 4.70 -13.54
C HIS A 243 -14.26 5.77 -13.22
N GLY A 244 -15.53 5.54 -13.60
CA GLY A 244 -16.62 6.46 -13.28
C GLY A 244 -16.87 6.60 -11.78
N ALA A 245 -16.74 5.51 -11.01
CA ALA A 245 -16.77 5.57 -9.55
C ALA A 245 -15.61 6.42 -9.02
N GLY A 246 -14.39 6.23 -9.55
CA GLY A 246 -13.22 7.03 -9.18
C GLY A 246 -13.41 8.53 -9.41
N GLN A 247 -13.96 8.93 -10.56
CA GLN A 247 -14.27 10.33 -10.86
C GLN A 247 -15.28 10.94 -9.88
N ARG A 248 -16.34 10.19 -9.54
CA ARG A 248 -17.35 10.63 -8.55
C ARG A 248 -16.76 10.77 -7.15
N ILE A 249 -15.93 9.82 -6.74
CA ILE A 249 -15.23 9.84 -5.46
C ILE A 249 -14.30 11.04 -5.39
N GLU A 250 -13.52 11.29 -6.44
CA GLU A 250 -12.63 12.44 -6.51
C GLU A 250 -13.38 13.77 -6.45
N THR A 251 -14.47 13.89 -7.22
CA THR A 251 -15.33 15.08 -7.20
C THR A 251 -15.87 15.35 -5.79
N ALA A 252 -16.31 14.29 -5.08
CA ALA A 252 -16.74 14.40 -3.69
C ALA A 252 -15.59 14.86 -2.77
N LEU A 253 -14.40 14.27 -2.89
CA LEU A 253 -13.26 14.64 -2.05
C LEU A 253 -12.77 16.08 -2.31
N ARG A 254 -12.96 16.61 -3.52
CA ARG A 254 -12.58 17.98 -3.87
C ARG A 254 -13.64 19.03 -3.50
N ALA A 255 -14.89 18.64 -3.26
CA ALA A 255 -15.96 19.59 -2.95
C ALA A 255 -15.67 20.43 -1.70
N GLY A 256 -15.68 21.76 -1.81
CA GLY A 256 -15.41 22.67 -0.69
C GLY A 256 -13.94 22.69 -0.26
N THR A 257 -13.02 22.28 -1.15
CA THR A 257 -11.57 22.35 -0.94
C THR A 257 -10.89 23.37 -1.86
N GLU A 258 -11.65 24.12 -2.66
CA GLU A 258 -11.15 25.02 -3.71
C GLU A 258 -10.21 26.11 -3.14
N ASP A 259 -10.57 26.70 -2.00
CA ASP A 259 -9.76 27.73 -1.32
C ASP A 259 -8.49 27.19 -0.65
N HIS A 260 -8.33 25.87 -0.60
CA HIS A 260 -7.30 25.17 0.16
C HIS A 260 -6.53 24.17 -0.70
N GLU A 261 -6.24 24.53 -1.95
CA GLU A 261 -5.65 23.65 -2.98
C GLU A 261 -4.49 22.78 -2.46
N ARG A 262 -3.56 23.35 -1.68
CA ARG A 262 -2.41 22.62 -1.11
C ARG A 262 -2.83 21.48 -0.18
N VAL A 263 -3.79 21.73 0.72
CA VAL A 263 -4.24 20.74 1.72
C VAL A 263 -5.32 19.82 1.12
N GLY A 264 -6.12 20.31 0.17
CA GLY A 264 -7.00 19.51 -0.66
C GLY A 264 -6.22 18.47 -1.47
N GLY A 265 -5.08 18.84 -2.04
CA GLY A 265 -4.15 17.91 -2.68
C GLY A 265 -3.63 16.82 -1.74
N ILE A 266 -3.27 17.16 -0.50
CA ILE A 266 -2.91 16.18 0.55
C ILE A 266 -4.07 15.21 0.80
N PHE A 267 -5.30 15.72 0.90
CA PHE A 267 -6.48 14.91 1.18
C PHE A 267 -6.77 13.90 0.07
N VAL A 268 -6.79 14.37 -1.19
CA VAL A 268 -6.97 13.50 -2.37
C VAL A 268 -5.81 12.51 -2.49
N ALA A 269 -4.57 12.95 -2.30
CA ALA A 269 -3.39 12.09 -2.33
C ALA A 269 -3.48 10.96 -1.29
N MET A 270 -3.94 11.26 -0.08
CA MET A 270 -4.06 10.29 1.02
C MET A 270 -5.19 9.29 0.74
N MET A 271 -6.35 9.77 0.26
CA MET A 271 -7.51 8.91 0.00
C MET A 271 -7.34 8.03 -1.24
N LEU A 272 -6.79 8.57 -2.33
CA LEU A 272 -6.68 7.87 -3.61
C LEU A 272 -5.29 7.30 -3.91
N GLY A 273 -4.30 7.57 -3.05
CA GLY A 273 -2.91 7.15 -3.27
C GLY A 273 -2.18 7.92 -4.36
N ARG A 274 -2.68 9.09 -4.75
CA ARG A 274 -2.16 9.90 -5.86
C ARG A 274 -1.14 10.90 -5.36
N GLN A 275 0.09 10.43 -5.16
CA GLN A 275 1.18 11.28 -4.70
C GLN A 275 1.44 12.48 -5.62
N ALA A 276 1.11 12.39 -6.91
CA ALA A 276 1.20 13.48 -7.89
C ALA A 276 0.42 14.75 -7.48
N GLU A 277 -0.62 14.61 -6.66
CA GLU A 277 -1.41 15.75 -6.13
C GLU A 277 -0.68 16.54 -5.02
N LEU A 278 0.44 16.02 -4.51
CA LEU A 278 1.24 16.70 -3.49
C LEU A 278 2.16 17.74 -4.13
N ALA A 279 2.10 18.97 -3.63
CA ALA A 279 3.09 19.99 -3.94
C ALA A 279 4.52 19.48 -3.62
N PRO A 280 5.54 19.80 -4.44
CA PRO A 280 6.90 19.27 -4.28
C PRO A 280 7.49 19.49 -2.89
N ASP A 281 7.28 20.68 -2.31
CA ASP A 281 7.82 21.01 -0.99
C ASP A 281 7.17 20.18 0.14
N LEU A 282 5.87 19.91 0.05
CA LEU A 282 5.17 19.05 1.00
C LEU A 282 5.62 17.60 0.87
N ARG A 283 5.75 17.09 -0.36
CA ARG A 283 6.28 15.75 -0.63
C ARG A 283 7.64 15.55 0.03
N ASP A 284 8.53 16.53 -0.07
CA ASP A 284 9.84 16.49 0.57
C ASP A 284 9.75 16.50 2.11
N ARG A 285 8.86 17.29 2.70
CA ARG A 285 8.63 17.25 4.16
C ARG A 285 8.18 15.87 4.65
N PHE A 286 7.24 15.23 3.93
CA PHE A 286 6.78 13.88 4.25
C PHE A 286 7.87 12.83 4.00
N ARG A 287 8.72 13.03 2.99
CA ARG A 287 9.88 12.16 2.72
C ARG A 287 10.91 12.23 3.84
N LEU A 288 11.33 13.44 4.23
CA LEU A 288 12.35 13.68 5.25
C LEU A 288 11.91 13.20 6.64
N THR A 289 10.62 13.24 6.94
CA THR A 289 10.10 12.71 8.21
C THR A 289 9.82 11.19 8.18
N GLY A 290 10.11 10.52 7.05
CA GLY A 290 9.86 9.09 6.86
C GLY A 290 8.36 8.73 6.75
N THR A 291 7.50 9.72 6.55
CA THR A 291 6.03 9.58 6.61
C THR A 291 5.36 9.61 5.24
N LEU A 292 6.12 9.72 4.14
CA LEU A 292 5.61 9.67 2.76
C LEU A 292 4.79 8.40 2.45
N HIS A 293 5.05 7.31 3.19
CA HIS A 293 4.28 6.07 3.10
C HIS A 293 2.79 6.24 3.46
N LEU A 294 2.40 7.35 4.11
CA LEU A 294 0.99 7.72 4.32
C LEU A 294 0.23 7.98 3.03
N PHE A 295 0.91 8.35 1.94
CA PHE A 295 0.27 8.64 0.65
C PHE A 295 0.36 7.47 -0.32
N ALA A 296 1.11 6.43 0.03
CA ALA A 296 1.01 5.15 -0.65
C ALA A 296 -0.09 4.36 0.07
N VAL A 297 -1.19 4.00 -0.63
CA VAL A 297 -2.31 3.31 0.03
C VAL A 297 -1.81 2.07 0.77
N SER A 298 -1.85 2.18 2.10
CA SER A 298 -1.26 1.24 3.04
C SER A 298 -2.32 0.33 3.66
N GLY A 299 -1.88 -0.65 4.44
CA GLY A 299 -2.79 -1.48 5.23
C GLY A 299 -3.67 -0.68 6.20
N LEU A 300 -3.20 0.48 6.68
CA LEU A 300 -4.00 1.37 7.53
C LEU A 300 -5.21 1.93 6.76
N HIS A 301 -5.01 2.39 5.52
CA HIS A 301 -6.08 2.96 4.68
C HIS A 301 -7.18 1.95 4.46
N ILE A 302 -6.81 0.77 3.93
CA ILE A 302 -7.77 -0.29 3.66
C ILE A 302 -8.41 -0.81 4.95
N GLY A 303 -7.66 -0.89 6.06
CA GLY A 303 -8.17 -1.31 7.36
C GLY A 303 -9.20 -0.33 7.95
N VAL A 304 -8.94 0.97 7.89
CA VAL A 304 -9.86 2.01 8.38
C VAL A 304 -11.11 2.07 7.51
N ILE A 305 -10.95 2.05 6.17
CA ILE A 305 -12.08 2.02 5.24
C ILE A 305 -12.92 0.77 5.46
N ALA A 306 -12.29 -0.40 5.64
CA ALA A 306 -12.99 -1.64 5.97
C ALA A 306 -13.77 -1.51 7.29
N ALA A 307 -13.16 -0.94 8.35
CA ALA A 307 -13.84 -0.75 9.63
C ALA A 307 -15.05 0.19 9.50
N CYS A 308 -14.91 1.31 8.78
CA CYS A 308 -16.01 2.25 8.54
C CYS A 308 -17.12 1.59 7.71
N LEU A 309 -16.76 0.87 6.65
CA LEU A 309 -17.71 0.14 5.80
C LEU A 309 -18.45 -0.94 6.58
N HIS A 310 -17.74 -1.73 7.40
CA HIS A 310 -18.36 -2.72 8.27
C HIS A 310 -19.31 -2.06 9.27
N GLY A 311 -18.90 -0.94 9.89
CA GLY A 311 -19.73 -0.15 10.79
C GLY A 311 -21.00 0.38 10.11
N LEU A 312 -20.88 0.90 8.88
CA LEU A 312 -22.00 1.37 8.07
C LEU A 312 -22.98 0.25 7.74
N LEU A 313 -22.50 -0.89 7.24
CA LEU A 313 -23.35 -2.05 6.94
C LEU A 313 -24.05 -2.59 8.19
N ARG A 314 -23.39 -2.54 9.36
CA ARG A 314 -23.97 -2.89 10.65
C ARG A 314 -25.03 -1.88 11.10
N LEU A 315 -24.81 -0.58 10.88
CA LEU A 315 -25.79 0.47 11.14
C LEU A 315 -27.06 0.29 10.30
N LEU A 316 -26.88 -0.09 9.03
CA LEU A 316 -27.95 -0.46 8.10
C LEU A 316 -28.58 -1.83 8.39
N ARG A 317 -28.18 -2.50 9.48
CA ARG A 317 -28.70 -3.80 9.94
C ARG A 317 -28.58 -4.92 8.90
N VAL A 318 -27.58 -4.85 8.03
CA VAL A 318 -27.30 -5.89 7.02
C VAL A 318 -26.93 -7.21 7.73
N PRO A 319 -27.45 -8.37 7.28
CA PRO A 319 -27.10 -9.67 7.85
C PRO A 319 -25.58 -9.93 7.82
N ARG A 320 -25.08 -10.75 8.77
CA ARG A 320 -23.63 -10.95 8.94
C ARG A 320 -22.93 -11.49 7.68
N LEU A 321 -23.50 -12.49 7.03
CA LEU A 321 -22.93 -13.06 5.80
C LEU A 321 -22.91 -12.02 4.68
N LEU A 322 -24.01 -11.29 4.48
CA LEU A 322 -24.11 -10.26 3.45
C LEU A 322 -23.16 -9.08 3.73
N THR A 323 -22.96 -8.72 5.00
CA THR A 323 -21.97 -7.71 5.41
C THR A 323 -20.56 -8.09 4.96
N VAL A 324 -20.19 -9.37 5.08
CA VAL A 324 -18.87 -9.85 4.64
C VAL A 324 -18.78 -9.89 3.13
N VAL A 325 -19.77 -10.47 2.45
CA VAL A 325 -19.74 -10.61 0.98
C VAL A 325 -19.78 -9.24 0.30
N VAL A 326 -20.78 -8.41 0.62
CA VAL A 326 -20.93 -7.07 0.05
C VAL A 326 -19.79 -6.16 0.50
N GLY A 327 -19.40 -6.22 1.77
CA GLY A 327 -18.27 -5.45 2.28
C GLY A 327 -16.98 -5.76 1.52
N SER A 328 -16.67 -7.04 1.31
CA SER A 328 -15.47 -7.46 0.58
C SER A 328 -15.52 -7.04 -0.90
N LEU A 329 -16.69 -7.12 -1.55
CA LEU A 329 -16.86 -6.66 -2.93
C LEU A 329 -16.71 -5.15 -3.07
N LEU A 330 -17.34 -4.36 -2.19
CA LEU A 330 -17.22 -2.89 -2.20
C LEU A 330 -15.78 -2.45 -1.92
N LEU A 331 -15.10 -3.13 -0.99
CA LEU A 331 -13.69 -2.86 -0.71
C LEU A 331 -12.80 -3.23 -1.91
N LEU A 332 -13.13 -4.30 -2.66
CA LEU A 332 -12.43 -4.65 -3.90
C LEU A 332 -12.62 -3.56 -4.98
N VAL A 333 -13.84 -3.04 -5.15
CA VAL A 333 -14.11 -1.91 -6.04
C VAL A 333 -13.24 -0.72 -5.66
N PHE A 334 -13.22 -0.35 -4.37
CA PHE A 334 -12.37 0.74 -3.89
C PHE A 334 -10.87 0.50 -4.17
N VAL A 335 -10.38 -0.72 -3.93
CA VAL A 335 -8.99 -1.10 -4.22
C VAL A 335 -8.67 -0.96 -5.71
N ASP A 336 -9.61 -1.26 -6.60
CA ASP A 336 -9.40 -1.08 -8.04
C ASP A 336 -9.49 0.38 -8.48
N VAL A 337 -10.34 1.20 -7.83
CA VAL A 337 -10.43 2.67 -8.03
C VAL A 337 -9.08 3.35 -7.79
N ILE A 338 -8.39 2.99 -6.71
CA ILE A 338 -7.05 3.52 -6.39
C ILE A 338 -5.92 2.86 -7.22
N GLY A 339 -6.26 2.12 -8.28
CA GLY A 339 -5.30 1.53 -9.22
C GLY A 339 -4.76 0.15 -8.84
N GLY A 340 -5.36 -0.52 -7.85
CA GLY A 340 -5.04 -1.91 -7.50
C GLY A 340 -3.58 -2.10 -7.07
N THR A 341 -3.07 -1.20 -6.22
CA THR A 341 -1.68 -1.31 -5.76
C THR A 341 -1.45 -2.63 -5.01
N PRO A 342 -0.27 -3.28 -5.14
CA PRO A 342 -0.01 -4.57 -4.48
C PRO A 342 -0.26 -4.51 -2.96
N SER A 343 0.07 -3.40 -2.31
CA SER A 343 -0.21 -3.17 -0.89
C SER A 343 -1.71 -3.22 -0.58
N ALA A 344 -2.54 -2.52 -1.35
CA ALA A 344 -3.98 -2.47 -1.15
C ALA A 344 -4.66 -3.82 -1.39
N VAL A 345 -4.25 -4.56 -2.44
CA VAL A 345 -4.78 -5.91 -2.74
C VAL A 345 -4.49 -6.89 -1.60
N ARG A 346 -3.29 -6.84 -1.01
CA ARG A 346 -2.95 -7.67 0.15
C ARG A 346 -3.75 -7.30 1.38
N ALA A 347 -3.88 -6.01 1.68
CA ALA A 347 -4.70 -5.55 2.79
C ALA A 347 -6.17 -5.99 2.63
N TRP A 348 -6.73 -5.88 1.43
CA TRP A 348 -8.06 -6.38 1.10
C TRP A 348 -8.18 -7.89 1.29
N THR A 349 -7.17 -8.66 0.88
CA THR A 349 -7.12 -10.11 1.07
C THR A 349 -7.15 -10.45 2.56
N MET A 350 -6.32 -9.79 3.38
CA MET A 350 -6.28 -9.99 4.83
C MET A 350 -7.61 -9.62 5.51
N VAL A 351 -8.21 -8.48 5.16
CA VAL A 351 -9.50 -8.04 5.69
C VAL A 351 -10.60 -9.03 5.31
N THR A 352 -10.64 -9.47 4.06
CA THR A 352 -11.64 -10.42 3.56
C THR A 352 -11.54 -11.75 4.29
N LEU A 353 -10.35 -12.33 4.42
CA LEU A 353 -10.11 -13.56 5.18
C LEU A 353 -10.51 -13.41 6.65
N PHE A 354 -10.18 -12.26 7.25
CA PHE A 354 -10.58 -11.96 8.62
C PHE A 354 -12.11 -11.89 8.77
N TRP A 355 -12.81 -11.19 7.88
CA TRP A 355 -14.27 -11.13 7.90
C TRP A 355 -14.95 -12.47 7.69
N PHE A 356 -14.48 -13.29 6.75
CA PHE A 356 -14.98 -14.65 6.57
C PHE A 356 -14.77 -15.51 7.82
N SER A 357 -13.67 -15.32 8.55
CA SER A 357 -13.45 -16.03 9.83
C SER A 357 -14.52 -15.70 10.89
N LEU A 358 -15.04 -14.47 10.91
CA LEU A 358 -16.11 -14.04 11.82
C LEU A 358 -17.43 -14.75 11.50
N VAL A 359 -17.74 -14.94 10.21
CA VAL A 359 -18.96 -15.66 9.78
C VAL A 359 -18.82 -17.15 10.04
N ALA A 360 -17.64 -17.73 9.79
CA ALA A 360 -17.32 -19.12 10.08
C ALA A 360 -17.25 -19.44 11.59
N ARG A 361 -17.49 -18.46 12.47
CA ARG A 361 -17.38 -18.56 13.93
C ARG A 361 -16.05 -19.14 14.40
N ARG A 362 -14.99 -18.93 13.63
CA ARG A 362 -13.62 -19.29 14.00
C ARG A 362 -13.01 -18.12 14.78
N PRO A 363 -12.14 -18.38 15.78
CA PRO A 363 -11.41 -17.30 16.43
C PRO A 363 -10.57 -16.57 15.37
N GLY A 364 -10.86 -15.29 15.15
CA GLY A 364 -10.14 -14.47 14.17
C GLY A 364 -8.67 -14.33 14.61
N ASN A 365 -7.77 -15.05 13.96
CA ASN A 365 -6.34 -14.97 14.22
C ASN A 365 -5.66 -14.11 13.13
N PRO A 366 -5.20 -12.89 13.45
CA PRO A 366 -4.57 -12.01 12.47
C PRO A 366 -3.26 -12.59 11.90
N VAL A 367 -2.53 -13.41 12.66
CA VAL A 367 -1.32 -14.10 12.15
C VAL A 367 -1.69 -15.19 11.16
N ALA A 368 -2.80 -15.90 11.38
CA ALA A 368 -3.31 -16.87 10.41
C ALA A 368 -3.80 -16.19 9.13
N ALA A 369 -4.48 -15.03 9.24
CA ALA A 369 -4.88 -14.22 8.09
C ALA A 369 -3.68 -13.68 7.30
N LEU A 370 -2.61 -13.26 8.01
CA LEU A 370 -1.35 -12.84 7.40
C LEU A 370 -0.70 -13.99 6.62
N ALA A 371 -0.58 -15.17 7.22
CA ALA A 371 -0.02 -16.36 6.58
C ALA A 371 -0.86 -16.81 5.37
N ALA A 372 -2.18 -16.85 5.51
CA ALA A 372 -3.10 -17.18 4.41
C ALA A 372 -2.97 -16.19 3.24
N SER A 373 -2.90 -14.89 3.54
CA SER A 373 -2.67 -13.87 2.52
C SER A 373 -1.31 -14.02 1.84
N ALA A 374 -0.23 -14.29 2.60
CA ALA A 374 1.09 -14.52 2.02
C ALA A 374 1.10 -15.71 1.07
N LEU A 375 0.48 -16.82 1.48
CA LEU A 375 0.35 -18.02 0.65
C LEU A 375 -0.40 -17.72 -0.65
N ALA A 376 -1.58 -17.09 -0.55
CA ALA A 376 -2.39 -16.76 -1.72
C ALA A 376 -1.64 -15.86 -2.72
N VAL A 377 -0.91 -14.87 -2.21
CA VAL A 377 -0.11 -13.94 -3.04
C VAL A 377 1.04 -14.67 -3.73
N LEU A 378 1.81 -15.49 -3.02
CA LEU A 378 2.98 -16.18 -3.57
C LEU A 378 2.61 -17.33 -4.52
N VAL A 379 1.45 -17.96 -4.33
CA VAL A 379 0.92 -18.96 -5.27
C VAL A 379 0.53 -18.29 -6.59
N VAL A 380 -0.10 -17.11 -6.55
CA VAL A 380 -0.53 -16.39 -7.77
C VAL A 380 0.65 -15.74 -8.49
N ASP A 381 1.56 -15.11 -7.76
CA ASP A 381 2.71 -14.39 -8.32
C ASP A 381 3.94 -14.54 -7.40
N PRO A 382 4.78 -15.56 -7.63
CA PRO A 382 5.90 -15.88 -6.74
C PRO A 382 6.98 -14.79 -6.71
N LEU A 383 7.10 -14.02 -7.78
CA LEU A 383 8.06 -12.92 -7.90
C LEU A 383 7.77 -11.81 -6.89
N GLN A 384 6.54 -11.75 -6.34
CA GLN A 384 6.21 -10.78 -5.31
C GLN A 384 7.10 -10.89 -4.08
N LEU A 385 7.62 -12.08 -3.74
CA LEU A 385 8.54 -12.27 -2.60
C LEU A 385 9.73 -11.32 -2.65
N PHE A 386 10.22 -11.00 -3.85
CA PHE A 386 11.41 -10.17 -4.06
C PHE A 386 11.10 -8.68 -4.20
N THR A 387 9.83 -8.30 -4.19
CA THR A 387 9.42 -6.90 -4.29
C THR A 387 9.52 -6.19 -2.94
N ALA A 388 10.01 -4.95 -2.96
CA ALA A 388 10.07 -4.09 -1.76
C ALA A 388 8.70 -3.98 -1.07
N SER A 389 7.63 -3.83 -1.85
CA SER A 389 6.27 -3.72 -1.31
C SER A 389 5.83 -4.95 -0.53
N PHE A 390 6.16 -6.17 -0.97
CA PHE A 390 5.81 -7.40 -0.24
C PHE A 390 6.63 -7.49 1.05
N GLN A 391 7.96 -7.35 0.94
CA GLN A 391 8.89 -7.50 2.07
C GLN A 391 8.55 -6.53 3.20
N LEU A 392 8.41 -5.24 2.88
CA LEU A 392 8.05 -4.21 3.86
C LEU A 392 6.70 -4.53 4.53
N SER A 393 5.69 -4.90 3.74
CA SER A 393 4.34 -5.15 4.25
C SER A 393 4.28 -6.33 5.21
N TYR A 394 4.83 -7.50 4.83
CA TYR A 394 4.79 -8.68 5.68
C TYR A 394 5.75 -8.59 6.87
N ALA A 395 6.94 -7.99 6.71
CA ALA A 395 7.88 -7.77 7.80
C ALA A 395 7.32 -6.82 8.87
N VAL A 396 6.74 -5.68 8.46
CA VAL A 396 6.14 -4.72 9.39
C VAL A 396 4.92 -5.31 10.09
N VAL A 397 3.99 -5.92 9.35
CA VAL A 397 2.76 -6.46 9.95
C VAL A 397 3.07 -7.65 10.87
N SER A 398 3.97 -8.56 10.49
CA SER A 398 4.38 -9.66 11.38
C SER A 398 5.06 -9.14 12.64
N THR A 399 5.97 -8.17 12.54
CA THR A 399 6.65 -7.59 13.71
C THR A 399 5.70 -6.81 14.60
N LEU A 400 4.73 -6.10 14.03
CA LEU A 400 3.65 -5.44 14.76
C LEU A 400 2.81 -6.46 15.56
N LEU A 401 2.42 -7.58 14.95
CA LEU A 401 1.60 -8.61 15.60
C LEU A 401 2.38 -9.41 16.66
N LEU A 402 3.65 -9.72 16.41
CA LEU A 402 4.48 -10.61 17.25
C LEU A 402 5.27 -9.88 18.35
N LEU A 403 5.61 -8.61 18.13
CA LEU A 403 6.34 -7.77 19.08
C LEU A 403 5.55 -6.51 19.48
N GLY A 404 5.06 -5.72 18.52
CA GLY A 404 4.50 -4.39 18.79
C GLY A 404 3.27 -4.39 19.70
N ILE A 405 2.24 -5.17 19.36
CA ILE A 405 1.02 -5.30 20.17
C ILE A 405 1.33 -5.93 21.54
N PRO A 406 2.06 -7.06 21.64
CA PRO A 406 2.43 -7.63 22.94
C PRO A 406 3.25 -6.67 23.82
N LEU A 407 4.18 -5.91 23.23
CA LEU A 407 5.00 -4.93 23.95
C LEU A 407 4.14 -3.79 24.48
N GLY A 408 3.30 -3.21 23.63
CA GLY A 408 2.37 -2.14 24.03
C GLY A 408 1.39 -2.57 25.11
N ARG A 409 0.84 -3.79 25.02
CA ARG A 409 -0.04 -4.35 26.07
C ARG A 409 0.67 -4.53 27.40
N ARG A 410 1.92 -5.00 27.41
CA ARG A 410 2.71 -5.13 28.65
C ARG A 410 2.98 -3.79 29.31
N TRP A 411 3.26 -2.76 28.52
CA TRP A 411 3.43 -1.40 29.02
C TRP A 411 2.11 -0.83 29.54
N ASP A 412 0.99 -1.04 28.83
CA ASP A 412 -0.34 -0.66 29.30
C ASP A 412 -0.71 -1.38 30.62
N GLU A 413 -0.42 -2.67 30.75
CA GLU A 413 -0.64 -3.42 31.99
C GLU A 413 0.17 -2.85 33.17
N ARG A 414 1.41 -2.38 32.93
CA ARG A 414 2.22 -1.70 33.96
C ARG A 414 1.62 -0.34 34.32
N TRP A 415 1.24 0.42 33.30
CA TRP A 415 0.60 1.73 33.44
C TRP A 415 -0.70 1.65 34.26
N ARG A 416 -1.59 0.71 33.93
CA ARG A 416 -2.85 0.50 34.65
C ARG A 416 -2.66 -0.01 36.07
N ARG A 417 -1.56 -0.73 36.36
CA ARG A 417 -1.23 -1.17 37.73
C ARG A 417 -0.86 0.00 38.63
N VAL A 418 -0.11 0.97 38.12
CA VAL A 418 0.26 2.18 38.87
C VAL A 418 -0.91 3.17 38.94
N HIS A 419 -1.81 3.13 37.96
CA HIS A 419 -3.01 3.96 37.92
C HIS A 419 -4.30 3.13 37.94
N PRO A 420 -4.62 2.43 39.05
CA PRO A 420 -5.78 1.57 39.12
C PRO A 420 -7.05 2.38 38.88
N LEU A 421 -7.90 1.90 37.97
CA LEU A 421 -9.22 2.45 37.71
C LEU A 421 -10.14 2.10 38.90
N LEU A 422 -9.98 2.79 40.03
CA LEU A 422 -10.91 2.70 41.15
C LEU A 422 -12.31 3.12 40.66
N GLU A 423 -13.30 2.28 40.95
CA GLU A 423 -14.72 2.63 40.86
C GLU A 423 -14.94 3.87 41.76
N GLY A 424 -15.07 5.05 41.16
CA GLY A 424 -15.17 6.33 41.88
C GLY A 424 -14.20 7.43 41.44
N GLY A 425 -13.19 7.14 40.59
CA GLY A 425 -12.27 8.18 40.10
C GLY A 425 -12.96 9.30 39.29
N SER A 426 -12.36 10.51 39.23
CA SER A 426 -12.88 11.61 38.42
C SER A 426 -12.95 11.24 36.92
N ARG A 427 -13.88 11.85 36.16
CA ARG A 427 -14.01 11.64 34.70
C ARG A 427 -12.69 11.93 33.97
N LEU A 428 -11.95 12.95 34.45
CA LEU A 428 -10.65 13.35 33.94
C LEU A 428 -9.62 12.23 34.11
N ARG A 429 -9.50 11.65 35.32
CA ARG A 429 -8.57 10.53 35.59
C ARG A 429 -8.84 9.32 34.69
N ARG A 430 -10.11 8.98 34.43
CA ARG A 430 -10.46 7.90 33.48
C ARG A 430 -10.08 8.21 32.04
N ARG A 431 -10.11 9.49 31.63
CA ARG A 431 -9.63 9.91 30.29
C ARG A 431 -8.11 9.82 30.22
N TRP A 432 -7.39 10.29 31.24
CA TRP A 432 -5.93 10.20 31.33
C TRP A 432 -5.40 8.77 31.30
N VAL A 433 -5.95 7.87 32.11
CA VAL A 433 -5.50 6.46 32.12
C VAL A 433 -5.72 5.82 30.74
N ARG A 434 -6.88 6.07 30.12
CA ARG A 434 -7.17 5.59 28.75
C ARG A 434 -6.22 6.19 27.71
N ALA A 435 -5.93 7.49 27.78
CA ALA A 435 -4.98 8.14 26.89
C ALA A 435 -3.58 7.50 27.02
N GLY A 436 -3.13 7.22 28.24
CA GLY A 436 -1.89 6.48 28.48
C GLY A 436 -1.92 5.07 27.89
N SER A 437 -3.05 4.35 27.98
CA SER A 437 -3.20 3.04 27.32
C SER A 437 -3.03 3.11 25.80
N TRP A 438 -3.66 4.11 25.15
CA TRP A 438 -3.51 4.32 23.71
C TRP A 438 -2.08 4.72 23.35
N PHE A 439 -1.43 5.55 24.17
CA PHE A 439 -0.03 5.95 23.99
C PHE A 439 0.91 4.74 24.03
N TRP A 440 0.82 3.89 25.05
CA TRP A 440 1.70 2.73 25.19
C TRP A 440 1.49 1.70 24.07
N LEU A 441 0.24 1.48 23.66
CA LEU A 441 -0.06 0.63 22.51
C LEU A 441 0.52 1.22 21.22
N GLY A 442 0.30 2.51 20.99
CA GLY A 442 0.81 3.23 19.83
C GLY A 442 2.34 3.22 19.76
N LEU A 443 3.01 3.43 20.89
CA LEU A 443 4.47 3.40 20.99
C LEU A 443 5.02 2.00 20.66
N GLY A 444 4.40 0.94 21.20
CA GLY A 444 4.79 -0.43 20.88
C GLY A 444 4.64 -0.76 19.39
N VAL A 445 3.53 -0.35 18.79
CA VAL A 445 3.27 -0.51 17.35
C VAL A 445 4.28 0.28 16.51
N SER A 446 4.54 1.53 16.88
CA SER A 446 5.44 2.42 16.13
C SER A 446 6.89 1.92 16.17
N LEU A 447 7.39 1.53 17.35
CA LEU A 447 8.73 0.95 17.48
C LEU A 447 8.88 -0.36 16.71
N ALA A 448 7.87 -1.22 16.72
CA ALA A 448 7.86 -2.45 15.93
C ALA A 448 7.88 -2.19 14.42
N ALA A 449 7.12 -1.18 13.96
CA ALA A 449 7.12 -0.77 12.57
C ALA A 449 8.48 -0.21 12.14
N THR A 450 9.09 0.67 12.95
CA THR A 450 10.43 1.22 12.68
C THR A 450 11.49 0.13 12.69
N LEU A 451 11.46 -0.79 13.66
CA LEU A 451 12.38 -1.92 13.75
C LEU A 451 12.38 -2.78 12.47
N ALA A 452 11.19 -3.16 11.99
CA ALA A 452 11.06 -4.01 10.81
C ALA A 452 11.33 -3.27 9.49
N SER A 453 10.95 -2.00 9.40
CA SER A 453 11.11 -1.21 8.18
C SER A 453 12.51 -0.66 8.01
N THR A 454 13.29 -0.46 9.07
CA THR A 454 14.62 0.19 8.98
C THR A 454 15.57 -0.51 8.00
N PRO A 455 15.84 -1.84 8.10
CA PRO A 455 16.76 -2.50 7.17
C PRO A 455 16.32 -2.35 5.71
N LEU A 456 15.03 -2.57 5.46
CA LEU A 456 14.45 -2.49 4.12
C LEU A 456 14.37 -1.04 3.59
N SER A 457 14.19 -0.06 4.47
CA SER A 457 14.13 1.36 4.08
C SER A 457 15.50 1.91 3.69
N ILE A 458 16.55 1.47 4.37
CA ILE A 458 17.94 1.76 3.97
C ILE A 458 18.22 1.10 2.62
N ALA A 459 17.81 -0.15 2.43
CA ALA A 459 18.06 -0.88 1.18
C ALA A 459 17.36 -0.27 -0.04
N PHE A 460 16.06 0.05 0.09
CA PHE A 460 15.24 0.47 -1.06
C PHE A 460 15.15 1.98 -1.23
N PHE A 461 15.28 2.74 -0.15
CA PHE A 461 15.07 4.19 -0.17
C PHE A 461 16.30 4.98 0.26
N ARG A 462 17.39 4.33 0.70
CA ARG A 462 18.61 4.97 1.22
C ARG A 462 18.35 5.96 2.35
N VAL A 463 17.31 5.69 3.13
CA VAL A 463 16.83 6.58 4.20
C VAL A 463 16.80 5.83 5.53
N PHE A 464 17.39 6.45 6.53
CA PHE A 464 17.23 6.09 7.93
C PHE A 464 16.53 7.22 8.69
N ALA A 465 15.27 7.00 9.07
CA ALA A 465 14.42 7.99 9.74
C ALA A 465 13.97 7.49 11.12
N PRO A 466 14.83 7.50 12.15
CA PRO A 466 14.43 7.08 13.49
C PRO A 466 13.32 7.96 14.08
N GLY A 467 13.26 9.23 13.65
CA GLY A 467 12.16 10.13 14.00
C GLY A 467 10.77 9.65 13.56
N ALA A 468 10.70 8.74 12.58
CA ALA A 468 9.44 8.15 12.14
C ALA A 468 8.71 7.43 13.28
N ALA A 469 9.44 6.85 14.26
CA ALA A 469 8.80 6.21 15.41
C ALA A 469 7.98 7.21 16.25
N LEU A 470 8.48 8.42 16.42
CA LEU A 470 7.79 9.48 17.18
C LEU A 470 6.72 10.15 16.32
N ALA A 471 7.05 10.46 15.05
CA ALA A 471 6.11 11.08 14.12
C ALA A 471 4.85 10.20 13.92
N ASN A 472 5.02 8.90 13.73
CA ASN A 472 3.91 7.95 13.53
C ASN A 472 2.98 7.84 14.74
N LEU A 473 3.44 8.17 15.96
CA LEU A 473 2.61 8.13 17.16
C LEU A 473 1.46 9.15 17.10
N ALA A 474 1.71 10.32 16.51
CA ALA A 474 0.71 11.37 16.29
C ALA A 474 0.06 11.27 14.91
N LEU A 475 0.84 10.96 13.87
CA LEU A 475 0.38 10.98 12.48
C LEU A 475 -0.51 9.79 12.12
N MET A 476 -0.28 8.59 12.65
CA MET A 476 -1.13 7.43 12.30
C MET A 476 -2.57 7.58 12.83
N PRO A 477 -2.82 7.97 14.10
CA PRO A 477 -4.18 8.19 14.58
C PRO A 477 -4.91 9.33 13.85
N THR A 478 -4.21 10.43 13.56
CA THR A 478 -4.77 11.57 12.84
C THR A 478 -5.07 11.21 11.37
N ALA A 479 -4.18 10.49 10.69
CA ALA A 479 -4.43 9.94 9.36
C ALA A 479 -5.66 9.01 9.37
N ALA A 480 -5.83 8.15 10.39
CA ALA A 480 -7.03 7.31 10.49
C ALA A 480 -8.33 8.13 10.60
N LEU A 481 -8.30 9.27 11.29
CA LEU A 481 -9.45 10.19 11.35
C LEU A 481 -9.71 10.87 10.00
N VAL A 482 -8.66 11.32 9.31
CA VAL A 482 -8.76 11.89 7.95
C VAL A 482 -9.36 10.87 6.99
N ILE A 483 -8.89 9.62 7.02
CA ILE A 483 -9.39 8.53 6.16
C ILE A 483 -10.84 8.21 6.50
N ALA A 484 -11.23 8.21 7.78
CA ALA A 484 -12.62 8.01 8.18
C ALA A 484 -13.53 9.15 7.69
N ALA A 485 -13.09 10.41 7.81
CA ALA A 485 -13.80 11.57 7.28
C ALA A 485 -13.92 11.50 5.75
N GLY A 486 -12.85 11.13 5.04
CA GLY A 486 -12.87 10.92 3.60
C GLY A 486 -13.77 9.77 3.16
N PHE A 487 -13.85 8.68 3.93
CA PHE A 487 -14.82 7.62 3.68
C PHE A 487 -16.27 8.13 3.81
N LEU A 488 -16.57 8.91 4.86
CA LEU A 488 -17.91 9.49 5.04
C LEU A 488 -18.24 10.50 3.93
N SER A 489 -17.29 11.35 3.55
CA SER A 489 -17.41 12.27 2.43
C SER A 489 -17.72 11.52 1.13
N MET A 490 -16.97 10.45 0.84
CA MET A 490 -17.18 9.59 -0.33
C MET A 490 -18.60 9.00 -0.35
N VAL A 491 -19.07 8.46 0.77
CA VAL A 491 -20.42 7.89 0.87
C VAL A 491 -21.48 8.98 0.66
N CYS A 492 -21.32 10.16 1.27
CA CYS A 492 -22.24 11.28 1.08
C CYS A 492 -22.27 11.78 -0.36
N GLY A 493 -21.11 11.90 -1.00
CA GLY A 493 -21.00 12.31 -2.41
C GLY A 493 -21.67 11.32 -3.36
N LEU A 494 -21.51 10.01 -3.12
CA LEU A 494 -22.21 8.98 -3.91
C LEU A 494 -23.73 9.00 -3.73
N LEU A 495 -24.22 9.50 -2.59
CA LEU A 495 -25.64 9.71 -2.31
C LEU A 495 -26.18 11.08 -2.78
N GLY A 496 -25.32 11.94 -3.34
CA GLY A 496 -25.68 13.30 -3.76
C GLY A 496 -25.80 14.32 -2.62
N LEU A 497 -25.35 13.98 -1.40
CA LEU A 497 -25.42 14.85 -0.23
C LEU A 497 -24.21 15.80 -0.17
N THR A 498 -24.19 16.81 -1.03
CA THR A 498 -23.05 17.74 -1.21
C THR A 498 -22.70 18.50 0.07
N ALA A 499 -23.68 19.02 0.82
CA ALA A 499 -23.42 19.74 2.07
C ALA A 499 -22.74 18.88 3.14
N ALA A 500 -23.15 17.61 3.27
CA ALA A 500 -22.53 16.66 4.20
C ALA A 500 -21.10 16.29 3.76
N CYS A 501 -20.89 16.14 2.45
CA CYS A 501 -19.58 15.93 1.86
C CYS A 501 -18.61 17.07 2.20
N VAL A 502 -19.03 18.33 1.99
CA VAL A 502 -18.27 19.53 2.35
C VAL A 502 -17.94 19.57 3.83
N LEU A 503 -18.89 19.25 4.72
CA LEU A 503 -18.65 19.18 6.16
C LEU A 503 -17.53 18.19 6.54
N PHE A 504 -17.58 16.97 6.01
CA PHE A 504 -16.56 15.97 6.27
C PHE A 504 -15.20 16.33 5.65
N ASN A 505 -15.20 16.96 4.48
CA ASN A 505 -13.97 17.48 3.86
C ASN A 505 -13.33 18.55 4.74
N HIS A 506 -14.10 19.52 5.23
CA HIS A 506 -13.60 20.55 6.14
C HIS A 506 -13.05 19.96 7.44
N ALA A 507 -13.74 18.96 8.01
CA ALA A 507 -13.23 18.26 9.20
C ALA A 507 -11.88 17.57 8.92
N ALA A 508 -11.71 16.95 7.74
CA ALA A 508 -10.44 16.38 7.31
C ALA A 508 -9.36 17.46 7.12
N LEU A 509 -9.69 18.58 6.47
CA LEU A 509 -8.76 19.69 6.24
C LEU A 509 -8.20 20.27 7.55
N VAL A 510 -9.05 20.48 8.58
CA VAL A 510 -8.60 20.96 9.90
C VAL A 510 -7.53 20.04 10.50
N ILE A 511 -7.74 18.72 10.41
CA ILE A 511 -6.77 17.75 10.91
C ILE A 511 -5.49 17.78 10.07
N LEU A 512 -5.62 17.87 8.75
CA LEU A 512 -4.48 17.94 7.83
C LEU A 512 -3.63 19.20 8.03
N TYR A 513 -4.25 20.35 8.32
CA TYR A 513 -3.52 21.56 8.72
C TYR A 513 -2.67 21.31 9.96
N GLY A 514 -3.24 20.66 10.98
CA GLY A 514 -2.50 20.26 12.18
C GLY A 514 -1.35 19.29 11.88
N MET A 515 -1.56 18.32 10.97
CA MET A 515 -0.51 17.40 10.54
C MET A 515 0.63 18.12 9.80
N ALA A 516 0.31 19.02 8.86
CA ALA A 516 1.30 19.79 8.11
C ALA A 516 2.13 20.70 9.03
N ALA A 517 1.48 21.39 9.98
CA ALA A 517 2.17 22.22 10.97
C ALA A 517 3.06 21.39 11.90
N GLY A 518 2.57 20.24 12.38
CA GLY A 518 3.33 19.33 13.24
C GLY A 518 4.59 18.79 12.55
N LEU A 519 4.53 18.49 11.26
CA LEU A 519 5.69 18.00 10.50
C LEU A 519 6.80 19.04 10.38
N GLU A 520 6.48 20.33 10.31
CA GLU A 520 7.49 21.40 10.30
C GLU A 520 8.29 21.40 11.60
N THR A 521 7.63 21.18 12.73
CA THR A 521 8.33 21.10 14.04
C THR A 521 9.27 19.91 14.09
N VAL A 522 8.86 18.74 13.57
CA VAL A 522 9.69 17.53 13.52
C VAL A 522 10.90 17.75 12.60
N ARG A 523 10.72 18.40 11.46
CA ARG A 523 11.80 18.72 10.52
C ARG A 523 12.90 19.58 11.15
N SER A 524 12.54 20.50 12.06
CA SER A 524 13.49 21.40 12.69
C SER A 524 14.47 20.72 13.67
N VAL A 525 14.18 19.47 14.09
CA VAL A 525 15.00 18.75 15.08
C VAL A 525 16.16 18.02 14.38
N PRO A 526 17.43 18.38 14.67
CA PRO A 526 18.58 17.71 14.07
C PRO A 526 18.64 16.22 14.46
N GLY A 527 18.97 15.36 13.49
CA GLY A 527 19.20 13.93 13.74
C GLY A 527 17.95 13.03 13.73
N LEU A 528 16.79 13.53 13.30
CA LEU A 528 15.61 12.68 13.07
C LEU A 528 15.62 11.96 11.70
N PHE A 529 16.54 12.34 10.83
CA PHE A 529 16.71 11.83 9.48
C PHE A 529 18.19 11.77 9.10
N TRP A 530 18.58 10.69 8.44
CA TRP A 530 19.88 10.52 7.80
C TRP A 530 19.73 9.79 6.47
N GLU A 531 20.55 10.17 5.50
CA GLU A 531 20.81 9.32 4.35
C GLU A 531 21.72 8.17 4.78
N ALA A 532 21.38 6.96 4.33
CA ALA A 532 22.03 5.75 4.79
C ALA A 532 22.17 4.76 3.65
N ASP A 533 23.38 4.22 3.49
CA ASP A 533 23.68 3.17 2.53
C ASP A 533 24.25 1.94 3.26
N TYR A 534 23.97 0.76 2.71
CA TYR A 534 24.65 -0.45 3.13
C TYR A 534 26.08 -0.46 2.61
N ARG A 535 27.03 -0.79 3.48
CA ARG A 535 28.44 -0.96 3.10
C ARG A 535 28.62 -2.13 2.12
N TRP A 536 27.77 -3.15 2.25
CA TRP A 536 27.75 -4.33 1.39
C TRP A 536 26.32 -4.67 0.98
N SER A 537 26.07 -4.82 -0.32
CA SER A 537 24.72 -5.09 -0.87
C SER A 537 24.10 -6.38 -0.34
N TRP A 538 24.91 -7.42 -0.08
CA TRP A 538 24.45 -8.68 0.48
C TRP A 538 24.01 -8.57 1.95
N TRP A 539 24.31 -7.47 2.67
CA TRP A 539 23.99 -7.28 4.09
C TRP A 539 22.48 -7.05 4.35
N VAL A 540 21.73 -6.65 3.32
CA VAL A 540 20.29 -6.33 3.41
C VAL A 540 19.47 -7.51 3.94
N TYR A 541 19.59 -8.68 3.28
CA TYR A 541 18.76 -9.84 3.62
C TYR A 541 19.16 -10.50 4.94
N PRO A 542 20.45 -10.73 5.26
CA PRO A 542 20.87 -11.23 6.57
C PRO A 542 20.41 -10.33 7.72
N SER A 543 20.55 -9.00 7.60
CA SER A 543 20.11 -8.07 8.64
C SER A 543 18.59 -8.12 8.84
N THR A 544 17.81 -8.15 7.75
CA THR A 544 16.35 -8.28 7.81
C THR A 544 15.93 -9.61 8.44
N VAL A 545 16.52 -10.73 7.99
CA VAL A 545 16.21 -12.08 8.50
C VAL A 545 16.59 -12.20 9.98
N ALA A 546 17.74 -11.66 10.40
CA ALA A 546 18.16 -11.69 11.80
C ALA A 546 17.17 -10.95 12.73
N VAL A 547 16.70 -9.77 12.32
CA VAL A 547 15.69 -9.01 13.08
C VAL A 547 14.38 -9.80 13.17
N LEU A 548 13.87 -10.32 12.05
CA LEU A 548 12.63 -11.10 12.03
C LEU A 548 12.75 -12.41 12.82
N ALA A 549 13.89 -13.10 12.71
CA ALA A 549 14.16 -14.31 13.49
C ALA A 549 14.20 -14.01 15.00
N GLY A 550 14.82 -12.91 15.41
CA GLY A 550 14.79 -12.44 16.79
C GLY A 550 13.36 -12.17 17.30
N VAL A 551 12.51 -11.58 16.46
CA VAL A 551 11.09 -11.35 16.77
C VAL A 551 10.32 -12.65 16.91
N VAL A 552 10.46 -13.58 15.95
CA VAL A 552 9.79 -14.89 15.98
C VAL A 552 10.25 -15.72 17.17
N PHE A 553 11.56 -15.77 17.43
CA PHE A 553 12.13 -16.45 18.60
C PHE A 553 11.60 -15.85 19.91
N GLY A 554 11.56 -14.52 19.99
CA GLY A 554 10.98 -13.77 21.09
C GLY A 554 9.53 -14.16 21.37
N ALA A 555 8.71 -14.11 20.33
CA ALA A 555 7.29 -14.46 20.39
C ALA A 555 7.07 -15.94 20.79
N ALA A 556 7.82 -16.88 20.19
CA ALA A 556 7.75 -18.30 20.50
C ALA A 556 8.07 -18.60 21.97
N ARG A 557 8.99 -17.85 22.58
CA ARG A 557 9.37 -17.96 24.00
C ARG A 557 8.56 -17.05 24.92
N SER A 558 7.49 -16.42 24.41
CA SER A 558 6.66 -15.45 25.13
C SER A 558 7.45 -14.28 25.74
N TRP A 559 8.65 -14.00 25.23
CA TRP A 559 9.60 -12.99 25.72
C TRP A 559 10.06 -13.14 27.19
N ARG A 560 9.59 -14.14 27.94
CA ARG A 560 9.92 -14.34 29.37
C ARG A 560 11.27 -15.04 29.58
N ARG A 561 11.68 -15.87 28.62
CA ARG A 561 12.88 -16.73 28.70
C ARG A 561 13.93 -16.38 27.63
N VAL A 562 13.98 -15.12 27.23
CA VAL A 562 14.81 -14.65 26.11
C VAL A 562 15.86 -13.70 26.69
N PRO A 563 17.17 -13.89 26.38
CA PRO A 563 18.19 -12.93 26.78
C PRO A 563 17.88 -11.56 26.17
N LEU A 564 18.02 -10.47 26.95
CA LEU A 564 17.56 -9.10 26.60
C LEU A 564 16.03 -8.94 26.43
N GLY A 565 15.23 -9.99 26.61
CA GLY A 565 13.78 -9.94 26.53
C GLY A 565 13.29 -9.35 25.19
N SER A 566 12.37 -8.38 25.27
CA SER A 566 11.88 -7.64 24.09
C SER A 566 12.89 -6.68 23.46
N ALA A 567 14.05 -6.46 24.09
CA ALA A 567 15.11 -5.64 23.52
C ALA A 567 16.00 -6.41 22.52
N LEU A 568 15.93 -7.75 22.48
CA LEU A 568 16.77 -8.57 21.60
C LEU A 568 16.72 -8.13 20.11
N PRO A 569 15.55 -7.95 19.47
CA PRO A 569 15.51 -7.52 18.08
C PRO A 569 16.10 -6.12 17.86
N PHE A 570 15.93 -5.22 18.83
CA PHE A 570 16.49 -3.87 18.78
C PHE A 570 18.02 -3.89 18.91
N ALA A 571 18.55 -4.76 19.78
CA ALA A 571 19.99 -4.98 19.91
C ALA A 571 20.58 -5.57 18.63
N ILE A 572 19.89 -6.53 18.00
CA ILE A 572 20.27 -7.07 16.69
C ILE A 572 20.31 -5.96 15.64
N LEU A 573 19.25 -5.13 15.54
CA LEU A 573 19.22 -4.02 14.59
C LEU A 573 20.37 -3.03 14.85
N ALA A 574 20.59 -2.63 16.10
CA ALA A 574 21.65 -1.69 16.47
C ALA A 574 23.04 -2.23 16.10
N ALA A 575 23.32 -3.50 16.39
CA ALA A 575 24.57 -4.15 15.98
C ALA A 575 24.71 -4.17 14.45
N MET A 576 23.65 -4.57 13.73
CA MET A 576 23.66 -4.61 12.26
C MET A 576 23.90 -3.24 11.63
N MET A 577 23.34 -2.17 12.22
CA MET A 577 23.58 -0.80 11.79
C MET A 577 25.01 -0.36 12.03
N LEU A 578 25.58 -0.68 13.20
CA LEU A 578 26.95 -0.30 13.55
C LEU A 578 27.99 -0.90 12.59
N PHE A 579 27.82 -2.16 12.19
CA PHE A 579 28.79 -2.87 11.37
C PHE A 579 28.58 -2.66 9.85
N GLY A 580 27.33 -2.57 9.39
CA GLY A 580 27.01 -2.69 7.97
C GLY A 580 26.40 -1.46 7.30
N VAL A 581 26.15 -0.37 8.03
CA VAL A 581 25.52 0.84 7.49
C VAL A 581 26.47 2.03 7.59
N ALA A 582 26.54 2.82 6.52
CA ALA A 582 27.21 4.12 6.49
C ALA A 582 26.14 5.23 6.55
N LEU A 583 26.27 6.15 7.52
CA LEU A 583 25.38 7.30 7.67
C LEU A 583 26.03 8.54 7.07
N HIS A 584 25.29 9.25 6.22
CA HIS A 584 25.72 10.50 5.59
C HIS A 584 25.00 11.68 6.22
N ARG A 585 25.75 12.72 6.62
CA ARG A 585 25.26 13.87 7.40
C ARG A 585 24.75 15.03 6.54
N GLN A 586 25.15 15.08 5.27
CA GLN A 586 24.69 16.05 4.29
C GLN A 586 24.13 15.30 3.07
N PRO A 587 23.00 15.75 2.50
CA PRO A 587 22.56 15.25 1.21
C PRO A 587 23.68 15.52 0.20
N ARG A 588 24.13 14.49 -0.53
CA ARG A 588 25.01 14.72 -1.69
C ARG A 588 24.31 15.73 -2.61
N ASP A 589 25.06 16.75 -3.07
CA ASP A 589 24.61 17.89 -3.88
C ASP A 589 23.18 17.74 -4.42
N SER A 590 22.27 18.48 -3.79
CA SER A 590 20.84 18.47 -4.02
C SER A 590 20.47 19.16 -5.35
N ALA A 591 20.97 18.66 -6.47
CA ALA A 591 20.13 18.57 -7.65
C ALA A 591 19.02 17.58 -7.26
N ALA A 592 17.89 18.14 -6.77
CA ALA A 592 16.71 17.48 -6.22
C ALA A 592 16.77 15.96 -6.40
N MET A 593 17.14 15.20 -5.36
CA MET A 593 17.28 13.75 -5.45
C MET A 593 15.96 13.13 -5.85
N LYS A 594 15.77 13.00 -7.16
CA LYS A 594 14.59 12.46 -7.82
C LYS A 594 14.29 11.10 -7.22
N SER A 595 13.01 10.81 -7.00
CA SER A 595 12.62 9.46 -6.59
C SER A 595 13.23 8.43 -7.54
N ALA A 596 13.50 7.21 -7.09
CA ALA A 596 14.01 6.14 -7.97
C ALA A 596 13.16 5.94 -9.25
N TYR A 597 11.89 6.35 -9.17
CA TYR A 597 10.95 6.46 -10.28
C TYR A 597 11.20 7.69 -11.16
N GLU A 598 11.35 8.89 -10.61
CA GLU A 598 11.68 10.12 -11.36
C GLU A 598 13.05 10.03 -12.04
N LEU A 599 14.07 9.51 -11.35
CA LEU A 599 15.40 9.30 -11.90
C LEU A 599 15.36 8.27 -13.03
N ALA A 600 14.48 7.29 -12.92
CA ALA A 600 14.30 6.30 -13.95
C ALA A 600 13.47 6.76 -15.13
N MET A 601 12.42 7.54 -14.91
CA MET A 601 11.63 8.19 -15.94
C MET A 601 12.49 9.19 -16.71
N GLU A 602 13.33 9.93 -16.00
CA GLU A 602 14.34 10.80 -16.58
C GLU A 602 15.37 10.01 -17.39
N ARG A 603 15.89 8.88 -16.89
CA ARG A 603 16.77 8.01 -17.68
C ARG A 603 16.06 7.33 -18.86
N LEU A 604 14.76 7.03 -18.72
CA LEU A 604 13.91 6.48 -19.78
C LEU A 604 13.68 7.50 -20.90
N GLN A 605 13.51 8.76 -20.54
CA GLN A 605 13.35 9.87 -21.48
C GLN A 605 14.70 10.29 -22.07
N ALA A 606 15.77 10.36 -21.27
CA ALA A 606 17.12 10.74 -21.72
C ALA A 606 17.79 9.74 -22.67
N SER A 607 17.19 8.55 -22.87
CA SER A 607 17.67 7.54 -23.82
C SER A 607 16.81 7.44 -25.08
N ASP A 608 15.98 8.45 -25.33
CA ASP A 608 15.12 8.63 -26.51
C ASP A 608 15.67 9.82 -27.32
N PRO A 609 16.14 9.65 -28.57
CA PRO A 609 16.72 10.73 -29.38
C PRO A 609 15.76 11.90 -29.64
N ASP A 610 14.45 11.64 -29.56
CA ASP A 610 13.38 12.61 -29.79
C ASP A 610 12.73 13.13 -28.50
N ALA A 611 13.21 12.70 -27.32
CA ALA A 611 12.81 13.35 -26.08
C ALA A 611 13.50 14.71 -26.01
N ALA A 612 12.70 15.77 -25.83
CA ALA A 612 13.24 17.08 -25.46
C ALA A 612 14.23 16.87 -24.30
N ALA A 613 15.46 17.36 -24.46
CA ALA A 613 16.51 17.24 -23.46
C ALA A 613 15.94 17.62 -22.08
N PRO A 614 16.34 16.94 -20.99
CA PRO A 614 15.86 17.27 -19.65
C PRO A 614 16.09 18.75 -19.41
N LEU A 615 14.99 19.46 -19.16
CA LEU A 615 15.01 20.91 -18.94
C LEU A 615 16.02 21.24 -17.84
N THR A 616 16.96 22.14 -18.15
CA THR A 616 17.90 22.68 -17.16
C THR A 616 17.13 23.38 -16.05
N ASP A 617 17.72 23.51 -14.87
CA ASP A 617 17.03 24.19 -13.76
C ASP A 617 16.71 25.65 -14.11
N ALA A 618 17.56 26.30 -14.93
CA ALA A 618 17.29 27.61 -15.52
C ALA A 618 16.07 27.59 -16.46
N GLN A 619 15.95 26.60 -17.34
CA GLN A 619 14.78 26.45 -18.21
C GLN A 619 13.50 26.16 -17.42
N ARG A 620 13.57 25.38 -16.33
CA ARG A 620 12.40 25.13 -15.45
C ARG A 620 11.95 26.40 -14.75
N GLU A 621 12.89 27.22 -14.27
CA GLU A 621 12.59 28.49 -13.63
C GLU A 621 11.99 29.49 -14.62
N GLU A 622 12.54 29.57 -15.84
CA GLU A 622 12.01 30.39 -16.94
C GLU A 622 10.60 29.93 -17.36
N LEU A 623 10.35 28.62 -17.46
CA LEU A 623 9.01 28.08 -17.74
C LEU A 623 8.01 28.40 -16.61
N ALA A 624 8.42 28.29 -15.35
CA ALA A 624 7.58 28.65 -14.20
C ALA A 624 7.31 30.17 -14.13
N GLU A 625 8.24 31.01 -14.59
CA GLU A 625 8.04 32.45 -14.71
C GLU A 625 7.08 32.80 -15.86
N ILE A 626 7.22 32.15 -17.02
CA ILE A 626 6.27 32.25 -18.13
C ILE A 626 4.86 31.88 -17.65
N GLU A 627 4.71 30.75 -16.96
CA GLU A 627 3.40 30.32 -16.46
C GLU A 627 2.79 31.33 -15.47
N ARG A 628 3.58 31.85 -14.52
CA ARG A 628 3.12 32.91 -13.60
C ARG A 628 2.69 34.18 -14.33
N ARG A 629 3.47 34.62 -15.32
CA ARG A 629 3.19 35.84 -16.11
C ARG A 629 1.91 35.70 -16.93
N PHE A 630 1.74 34.59 -17.64
CA PHE A 630 0.55 34.36 -18.48
C PHE A 630 -0.70 34.10 -17.63
N ARG A 631 -0.57 33.46 -16.47
CA ARG A 631 -1.68 33.32 -15.50
C ARG A 631 -2.13 34.67 -14.96
N ALA A 632 -1.20 35.56 -14.63
CA ALA A 632 -1.53 36.93 -14.20
C ALA A 632 -2.20 37.73 -15.33
N LYS A 633 -1.66 37.67 -16.56
CA LYS A 633 -2.22 38.33 -17.75
C LYS A 633 -3.64 37.86 -18.06
N LEU A 634 -3.89 36.55 -17.94
CA LEU A 634 -5.22 35.96 -18.14
C LEU A 634 -6.20 36.44 -17.06
N ALA A 635 -5.80 36.38 -15.78
CA ALA A 635 -6.65 36.78 -14.66
C ALA A 635 -7.04 38.27 -14.72
N GLU A 636 -6.09 39.15 -15.06
CA GLU A 636 -6.36 40.58 -15.26
C GLU A 636 -7.40 40.80 -16.36
N ARG A 637 -7.26 40.07 -17.48
CA ARG A 637 -8.16 40.23 -18.62
C ARG A 637 -9.55 39.65 -18.38
N GLU A 638 -9.62 38.50 -17.71
CA GLU A 638 -10.87 37.92 -17.24
C GLU A 638 -11.60 38.85 -16.28
N LEU A 639 -10.91 39.43 -15.29
CA LEU A 639 -11.52 40.38 -14.36
C LEU A 639 -12.09 41.60 -15.09
N PHE A 640 -11.31 42.20 -15.98
CA PHE A 640 -11.73 43.39 -16.74
C PHE A 640 -12.94 43.12 -17.65
N LEU A 641 -12.91 42.04 -18.42
CA LEU A 641 -14.00 41.73 -19.36
C LEU A 641 -15.23 41.16 -18.66
N ASN A 642 -15.08 40.41 -17.57
CA ASN A 642 -16.22 39.97 -16.76
C ASN A 642 -16.91 41.14 -16.08
N GLN A 643 -16.15 42.17 -15.64
CA GLN A 643 -16.74 43.39 -15.11
C GLN A 643 -17.60 44.09 -16.17
N LYS A 644 -17.07 44.29 -17.38
CA LYS A 644 -17.83 44.86 -18.52
C LYS A 644 -19.02 44.01 -18.92
N LEU A 645 -18.88 42.69 -18.91
CA LEU A 645 -19.96 41.76 -19.23
C LEU A 645 -21.11 41.87 -18.22
N ASN A 646 -20.78 42.03 -16.94
CA ASN A 646 -21.77 42.24 -15.88
C ASN A 646 -22.46 43.60 -16.00
N GLU A 647 -21.72 44.66 -16.34
CA GLU A 647 -22.27 45.99 -16.62
C GLU A 647 -23.22 45.99 -17.83
N ALA A 648 -22.82 45.35 -18.94
CA ALA A 648 -23.65 45.21 -20.14
C ALA A 648 -24.94 44.41 -19.85
N ARG A 649 -24.84 43.30 -19.11
CA ARG A 649 -26.00 42.51 -18.66
C ARG A 649 -26.92 43.29 -17.73
N ALA A 650 -26.38 44.11 -16.83
CA ALA A 650 -27.17 44.95 -15.93
C ALA A 650 -27.90 46.08 -16.68
N SER A 651 -27.31 46.58 -17.77
CA SER A 651 -27.91 47.62 -18.63
C SER A 651 -28.95 47.11 -19.63
N GLY A 652 -29.14 45.78 -19.74
CA GLY A 652 -30.11 45.17 -20.66
C GLY A 652 -29.66 45.13 -22.13
N SER A 653 -28.40 45.49 -22.44
CA SER A 653 -27.84 45.41 -23.79
C SER A 653 -27.32 44.00 -24.07
N HIS A 654 -28.16 43.17 -24.72
CA HIS A 654 -27.84 41.77 -25.01
C HIS A 654 -26.76 41.63 -26.10
N ASP A 655 -26.76 42.50 -27.11
CA ASP A 655 -25.79 42.46 -28.22
C ASP A 655 -24.38 42.82 -27.73
N ASP A 656 -24.25 43.83 -26.86
CA ASP A 656 -22.97 44.20 -26.26
C ASP A 656 -22.42 43.09 -25.36
N ALA A 657 -23.29 42.44 -24.58
CA ALA A 657 -22.90 41.33 -23.73
C ALA A 657 -22.40 40.13 -24.56
N GLU A 658 -23.02 39.85 -25.70
CA GLU A 658 -22.57 38.79 -26.61
C GLU A 658 -21.22 39.15 -27.28
N GLN A 659 -21.05 40.41 -27.70
CA GLN A 659 -19.80 40.89 -28.27
C GLN A 659 -18.64 40.81 -27.26
N ILE A 660 -18.86 41.20 -26.00
CA ILE A 660 -17.87 41.11 -24.91
C ILE A 660 -17.54 39.64 -24.59
N ALA A 661 -18.53 38.73 -24.63
CA ALA A 661 -18.28 37.31 -24.41
C ALA A 661 -17.44 36.67 -25.53
N ARG A 662 -17.71 37.02 -26.79
CA ARG A 662 -16.87 36.59 -27.93
C ARG A 662 -15.46 37.17 -27.84
N GLN A 663 -15.33 38.43 -27.43
CA GLN A 663 -14.04 39.06 -27.19
C GLN A 663 -13.24 38.32 -26.11
N LEU A 664 -13.88 37.97 -24.99
CA LEU A 664 -13.26 37.20 -23.91
C LEU A 664 -12.75 35.84 -24.41
N ALA A 665 -13.56 35.10 -25.17
CA ALA A 665 -13.15 33.81 -25.73
C ALA A 665 -11.92 33.95 -26.66
N SER A 666 -11.94 34.93 -27.57
CA SER A 666 -10.81 35.18 -28.48
C SER A 666 -9.52 35.59 -27.77
N GLU A 667 -9.62 36.36 -26.68
CA GLU A 667 -8.43 36.76 -25.92
C GLU A 667 -7.87 35.64 -25.06
N LYS A 668 -8.72 34.75 -24.53
CA LYS A 668 -8.25 33.53 -23.85
C LYS A 668 -7.43 32.65 -24.78
N GLU A 669 -7.94 32.44 -26.00
CA GLU A 669 -7.27 31.63 -27.02
C GLU A 669 -5.94 32.27 -27.44
N ARG A 670 -5.93 33.58 -27.73
CA ARG A 670 -4.69 34.31 -28.06
C ARG A 670 -3.64 34.23 -26.95
N ILE A 671 -4.04 34.41 -25.68
CA ILE A 671 -3.12 34.35 -24.54
C ILE A 671 -2.56 32.93 -24.37
N HIS A 672 -3.38 31.90 -24.62
CA HIS A 672 -2.95 30.51 -24.57
C HIS A 672 -1.96 30.16 -25.69
N GLU A 673 -2.21 30.61 -26.92
CA GLU A 673 -1.29 30.45 -28.05
C GLU A 673 0.05 31.16 -27.80
N GLU A 674 0.02 32.40 -27.31
CA GLU A 674 1.23 33.14 -26.92
C GLU A 674 2.00 32.41 -25.80
N GLN A 675 1.28 31.83 -24.84
CA GLN A 675 1.87 31.07 -23.74
C GLN A 675 2.57 29.81 -24.24
N GLU A 676 1.92 29.03 -25.10
CA GLU A 676 2.49 27.80 -25.65
C GLU A 676 3.68 28.11 -26.58
N ALA A 677 3.59 29.15 -27.42
CA ALA A 677 4.70 29.61 -28.24
C ALA A 677 5.92 30.03 -27.38
N ALA A 678 5.69 30.74 -26.27
CA ALA A 678 6.75 31.13 -25.34
C ALA A 678 7.39 29.93 -24.64
N LYS A 679 6.58 28.97 -24.16
CA LYS A 679 7.07 27.72 -23.57
C LYS A 679 7.88 26.91 -24.58
N GLU A 680 7.41 26.85 -25.83
CA GLU A 680 8.08 26.12 -26.90
C GLU A 680 9.41 26.76 -27.29
N ALA A 681 9.50 28.09 -27.30
CA ALA A 681 10.76 28.81 -27.52
C ALA A 681 11.82 28.46 -26.45
N VAL A 682 11.42 28.37 -25.18
CA VAL A 682 12.33 27.96 -24.08
C VAL A 682 12.73 26.49 -24.21
N ARG A 683 11.79 25.61 -24.59
CA ARG A 683 12.04 24.17 -24.84
C ARG A 683 12.96 23.92 -26.04
N ARG A 684 12.90 24.77 -27.07
CA ARG A 684 13.72 24.66 -28.30
C ARG A 684 15.11 25.30 -28.16
N ARG A 685 15.36 26.07 -27.11
CA ARG A 685 16.69 26.62 -26.81
C ARG A 685 17.62 25.44 -26.47
N LYS A 686 18.56 25.12 -27.37
CA LYS A 686 19.60 24.12 -27.09
C LYS A 686 20.38 24.57 -25.85
N ALA A 687 20.59 23.63 -24.91
CA ALA A 687 21.45 23.82 -23.75
C ALA A 687 22.89 24.13 -24.17
#